data_AF-A0A8G1U9W9-F1
#
_entry.id   AF-A0A8G1U9W9-F1
#
_cell.length_a   1.000
_cell.length_b   1.000
_cell.length_c   1.000
_cell.angle_alpha   90.00
_cell.angle_beta   90.00
_cell.angle_gamma   90.00
#
_symmetry.space_group_name_H-M   'P 1'
#
loop_
_entity.id
_entity.type
_entity.pdbx_description
1 polymer ?
#
loop_
_entity_poly.entity_id
_entity_poly.type
_entity_poly.pdbx_seq_one_letter_code
_entity_poly.pdbx_strand_id
1 'polypeptide(L)'
;MTGTPDAIGALLGSGPRRVVPLPEPAERERLRVAYGLGKAETAQALGISASTLTAWEQGRRDPQGEGRAAYARLLEGIAAQLVAEEEEEEEQEEEGEPEEPGAGAVAEGGVPQAVMLDQRPDGSLVMAAAAPCVQCGQPSVYRAQGRPMHLGGFCRPPAPGAVSAPGAVPAPPPVPRTAVAAPVAAPEPESAPVRARARGAEARGGKGRRAVEAEDWEQAAAARFPAGPLAVVDVAADGRGLVAYGADGAEAAGERPAGRGVAELLEWALRARLGSARLHRYGKDGDPLLVLTDAAATELGLPPAGRDEKTQYVARIGRLPDTHKQVKALAKDGWQLTRRGFGPWARIYREPEAGRRQCVQLCVLPWGALDGAGWKLPDGLAAPELARLLGTYARRVHTPRGSTAVSGLELVTALRPPTRPVRTDSGWTSGPVEGSRHRVFDAAPPEVPDEHPLAAEREDDAVLVTEAWDWHRPLTDREAAAPFAVGLDVNMAFLAAAGRLNVPLSEPVHELNPAFDKKTPGSWRADLSGLALDPLLPNPFTADGSAPTGPAWYSTAKLAYAVELGADVRPSEGWLRHESGPYLDPWHKRLRQAYLDTMAALGVPADLADRDPAAFLDAMAALGDGDPAELAVLGAIKQTAKGTIGKFRERPRGLGYRPGQRWSALDRPTWDPLVRALVIDTATVNLHRKLARLHAELGTPPLAVLSDCAVFAAPGPSALDVLRRPDGGVSTALRLGVSPGHVKFEGSRPIAEIRELLADGANPARHIKTGGLVSADE
;
A
#
# COMPACT_ATOMS: atom_id res chain seq x y z
N MET A 1 -31.20 49.30 -2.69
CA MET A 1 -30.69 49.89 -1.43
C MET A 1 -29.66 48.95 -0.89
N THR A 2 -28.44 49.45 -0.73
CA THR A 2 -27.24 48.74 -0.27
C THR A 2 -27.39 48.35 1.20
N GLY A 3 -27.67 47.09 1.47
CA GLY A 3 -27.50 46.52 2.81
C GLY A 3 -26.07 46.01 2.94
N THR A 4 -25.11 46.91 3.13
CA THR A 4 -23.80 46.53 3.69
C THR A 4 -24.11 45.76 4.97
N PRO A 5 -23.67 44.49 5.14
CA PRO A 5 -23.92 43.79 6.39
C PRO A 5 -23.35 44.65 7.50
N ASP A 6 -24.19 44.94 8.49
CA ASP A 6 -23.83 45.75 9.65
C ASP A 6 -22.55 45.17 10.24
N ALA A 7 -21.45 45.92 10.07
CA ALA A 7 -20.14 45.49 10.53
C ALA A 7 -20.17 45.21 12.04
N ILE A 8 -21.06 45.91 12.77
CA ILE A 8 -21.30 45.71 14.19
C ILE A 8 -22.01 44.37 14.45
N GLY A 9 -23.02 44.02 13.65
CA GLY A 9 -23.66 42.69 13.68
C GLY A 9 -22.69 41.53 13.41
N ALA A 10 -21.76 41.68 12.46
CA ALA A 10 -20.69 40.70 12.22
C ALA A 10 -19.68 40.63 13.39
N LEU A 11 -19.39 41.77 14.02
CA LEU A 11 -18.55 41.90 15.21
C LEU A 11 -19.18 41.24 16.45
N LEU A 12 -20.50 41.29 16.60
CA LEU A 12 -21.26 40.74 17.73
C LEU A 12 -21.64 39.26 17.54
N GLY A 13 -21.80 38.78 16.30
CA GLY A 13 -22.08 37.37 15.99
C GLY A 13 -20.90 36.41 16.22
N SER A 14 -19.71 36.95 16.47
CA SER A 14 -18.47 36.17 16.71
C SER A 14 -18.30 35.69 18.17
N GLY A 15 -19.33 35.87 19.02
CA GLY A 15 -19.23 35.58 20.45
C GLY A 15 -18.30 36.54 21.22
N PRO A 16 -18.25 36.46 22.57
CA PRO A 16 -17.46 37.38 23.39
C PRO A 16 -15.95 37.23 23.12
N ARG A 17 -15.30 38.30 22.63
CA ARG A 17 -13.84 38.39 22.39
C ARG A 17 -12.99 38.55 23.67
N ARG A 18 -13.38 37.91 24.78
CA ARG A 18 -12.47 37.78 25.91
C ARG A 18 -11.41 36.77 25.50
N VAL A 19 -10.19 37.24 25.27
CA VAL A 19 -9.03 36.36 25.07
C VAL A 19 -8.93 35.51 26.32
N VAL A 20 -9.29 34.23 26.21
CA VAL A 20 -9.10 33.29 27.32
C VAL A 20 -7.60 33.28 27.62
N PRO A 21 -7.17 33.64 28.83
CA PRO A 21 -5.76 33.64 29.18
C PRO A 21 -5.26 32.20 29.06
N LEU A 22 -4.11 32.03 28.41
CA LEU A 22 -3.42 30.75 28.35
C LEU A 22 -2.15 30.88 29.19
N PRO A 23 -1.72 29.81 29.87
CA PRO A 23 -0.40 29.76 30.49
C PRO A 23 0.72 30.04 29.47
N GLU A 24 1.91 30.37 29.95
CA GLU A 24 3.09 30.54 29.09
C GLU A 24 3.38 29.24 28.29
N PRO A 25 3.93 29.30 27.07
CA PRO A 25 4.05 28.12 26.21
C PRO A 25 4.73 26.90 26.86
N ALA A 26 5.81 27.13 27.63
CA ALA A 26 6.51 26.07 28.37
C ALA A 26 5.63 25.42 29.45
N GLU A 27 4.72 26.19 30.06
CA GLU A 27 3.79 25.71 31.07
C GLU A 27 2.70 24.83 30.47
N ARG A 28 2.29 25.11 29.21
CA ARG A 28 1.34 24.28 28.47
C ARG A 28 1.90 22.88 28.23
N GLU A 29 3.17 22.79 27.83
CA GLU A 29 3.87 21.51 27.66
C GLU A 29 4.07 20.80 29.00
N ARG A 30 4.44 21.53 30.07
CA ARG A 30 4.59 20.96 31.42
C ARG A 30 3.30 20.32 31.92
N LEU A 31 2.19 21.05 31.89
CA LEU A 31 0.88 20.56 32.35
C LEU A 31 0.46 19.31 31.58
N ARG A 32 0.59 19.34 30.25
CA ARG A 32 0.26 18.17 29.41
C ARG A 32 1.12 16.95 29.76
N VAL A 33 2.44 17.14 29.94
CA VAL A 33 3.36 16.04 30.24
C VAL A 33 3.16 15.51 31.67
N ALA A 34 2.94 16.38 32.64
CA ALA A 34 2.68 16.00 34.03
C ALA A 34 1.43 15.13 34.15
N TYR A 35 0.39 15.45 33.38
CA TYR A 35 -0.85 14.66 33.29
C TYR A 35 -0.72 13.39 32.41
N GLY A 36 0.46 13.12 31.84
CA GLY A 36 0.70 11.92 31.02
C GLY A 36 0.19 11.96 29.58
N LEU A 37 -0.30 13.10 29.08
CA LEU A 37 -0.87 13.19 27.73
C LEU A 37 0.18 13.34 26.62
N GLY A 38 0.03 12.54 25.57
CA GLY A 38 0.86 12.63 24.37
C GLY A 38 0.52 13.82 23.47
N LYS A 39 1.51 14.32 22.69
CA LYS A 39 1.27 15.39 21.70
C LYS A 39 0.28 14.98 20.60
N ALA A 40 0.33 13.72 20.16
CA ALA A 40 -0.55 13.21 19.12
C ALA A 40 -2.00 13.10 19.61
N GLU A 41 -2.18 12.54 20.81
CA GLU A 41 -3.46 12.39 21.49
C GLU A 41 -4.11 13.74 21.80
N THR A 42 -3.35 14.68 22.39
CA THR A 42 -3.84 16.04 22.68
C THR A 42 -4.24 16.79 21.41
N ALA A 43 -3.47 16.63 20.34
CA ALA A 43 -3.78 17.27 19.07
C ALA A 43 -5.06 16.69 18.42
N GLN A 44 -5.24 15.36 18.51
CA GLN A 44 -6.44 14.67 18.05
C GLN A 44 -7.69 15.15 18.81
N ALA A 45 -7.61 15.25 20.14
CA ALA A 45 -8.72 15.74 20.98
C ALA A 45 -9.10 17.20 20.67
N LEU A 46 -8.13 18.02 20.27
CA LEU A 46 -8.34 19.42 19.90
C LEU A 46 -8.69 19.62 18.41
N GLY A 47 -8.75 18.55 17.60
CA GLY A 47 -9.03 18.63 16.17
C GLY A 47 -7.92 19.33 15.36
N ILE A 48 -6.68 19.30 15.83
CA ILE A 48 -5.52 19.95 15.19
C ILE A 48 -4.40 18.94 14.90
N SER A 49 -3.37 19.35 14.14
CA SER A 49 -2.19 18.51 13.93
C SER A 49 -1.22 18.57 15.13
N ALA A 50 -0.48 17.50 15.39
CA ALA A 50 0.59 17.46 16.41
C ALA A 50 1.67 18.54 16.16
N SER A 51 1.91 18.91 14.90
CA SER A 51 2.78 20.02 14.53
C SER A 51 2.20 21.39 14.90
N THR A 52 0.88 21.56 14.86
CA THR A 52 0.19 22.78 15.30
C THR A 52 0.25 22.91 16.82
N LEU A 53 -0.01 21.83 17.55
CA LEU A 53 0.15 21.79 19.01
C LEU A 53 1.60 22.08 19.43
N THR A 54 2.58 21.50 18.73
CA THR A 54 4.01 21.79 18.96
C THR A 54 4.35 23.27 18.73
N ALA A 55 3.73 23.91 17.73
CA ALA A 55 3.93 25.34 17.50
C ALA A 55 3.29 26.21 18.61
N TRP A 56 2.19 25.76 19.23
CA TRP A 56 1.52 26.43 20.35
C TRP A 56 2.31 26.33 21.66
N GLU A 57 2.87 25.15 21.94
CA GLU A 57 3.69 24.88 23.14
C GLU A 57 5.09 25.50 23.05
N GLN A 58 5.60 25.75 21.85
CA GLN A 58 6.89 26.43 21.65
C GLN A 58 6.75 27.94 21.45
N GLY A 59 5.54 28.50 21.57
CA GLY A 59 5.27 29.93 21.38
C GLY A 59 5.52 30.43 19.95
N ARG A 60 5.66 29.52 18.97
CA ARG A 60 5.86 29.88 17.55
C ARG A 60 4.58 30.35 16.88
N ARG A 61 3.42 29.99 17.43
CA ARG A 61 2.10 30.41 16.98
C ARG A 61 1.12 30.35 18.15
N ASP A 62 0.27 31.36 18.34
CA ASP A 62 -0.77 31.30 19.37
C ASP A 62 -2.11 30.77 18.82
N PRO A 63 -2.83 29.93 19.59
CA PRO A 63 -4.17 29.48 19.23
C PRO A 63 -5.16 30.66 19.23
N GLN A 64 -6.15 30.59 18.35
CA GLN A 64 -7.19 31.61 18.14
C GLN A 64 -8.59 30.99 18.16
N GLY A 65 -9.61 31.80 18.42
CA GLY A 65 -11.02 31.40 18.32
C GLY A 65 -11.40 30.20 19.20
N GLU A 66 -12.20 29.30 18.66
CA GLU A 66 -12.69 28.10 19.37
C GLU A 66 -11.56 27.16 19.79
N GLY A 67 -10.52 27.01 18.97
CA GLY A 67 -9.34 26.20 19.30
C GLY A 67 -8.58 26.74 20.52
N ARG A 68 -8.56 28.06 20.72
CA ARG A 68 -7.99 28.67 21.94
C ARG A 68 -8.83 28.35 23.17
N ALA A 69 -10.16 28.45 23.06
CA ALA A 69 -11.06 28.17 24.17
C ALA A 69 -11.04 26.69 24.56
N ALA A 70 -11.01 25.78 23.59
CA ALA A 70 -10.89 24.34 23.84
C ALA A 70 -9.56 23.99 24.51
N TYR A 71 -8.45 24.56 24.02
CA TYR A 71 -7.14 24.30 24.60
C TYR A 71 -6.99 24.89 26.01
N ALA A 72 -7.58 26.07 26.27
CA ALA A 72 -7.60 26.66 27.60
C ALA A 72 -8.37 25.78 28.61
N ARG A 73 -9.57 25.30 28.23
CA ARG A 73 -10.36 24.39 29.09
C ARG A 73 -9.62 23.10 29.40
N LEU A 74 -8.90 22.54 28.42
CA LEU A 74 -8.09 21.35 28.63
C LEU A 74 -6.99 21.61 29.66
N LEU A 75 -6.22 22.69 29.51
CA LEU A 75 -5.13 23.03 30.43
C LEU A 75 -5.62 23.38 31.84
N GLU A 76 -6.77 24.05 31.94
CA GLU A 76 -7.42 24.36 33.22
C GLU A 76 -7.90 23.09 33.93
N GLY A 77 -8.53 22.16 33.21
CA GLY A 77 -8.94 20.88 33.76
C GLY A 77 -7.78 20.01 34.22
N ILE A 78 -6.68 20.00 33.45
CA ILE A 78 -5.44 19.32 33.83
C ILE A 78 -4.85 19.93 35.11
N ALA A 79 -4.73 21.27 35.17
CA ALA A 79 -4.18 21.94 36.34
C ALA A 79 -5.01 21.68 37.61
N ALA A 80 -6.33 21.66 37.49
CA ALA A 80 -7.22 21.38 38.62
C ALA A 80 -7.06 19.94 39.15
N GLN A 81 -6.86 18.94 38.28
CA GLN A 81 -6.64 17.57 38.72
C GLN A 81 -5.27 17.35 39.35
N LEU A 82 -4.22 17.97 38.78
CA LEU A 82 -2.88 17.87 39.37
C LEU A 82 -2.80 18.53 40.75
N VAL A 83 -3.53 19.62 40.98
CA VAL A 83 -3.62 20.24 42.32
C VAL A 83 -4.43 19.37 43.28
N ALA A 84 -5.51 18.73 42.82
CA ALA A 84 -6.29 17.83 43.66
C ALA A 84 -5.49 16.56 44.06
N GLU A 85 -4.65 16.04 43.16
CA GLU A 85 -3.74 14.93 43.47
C GLU A 85 -2.67 15.35 44.49
N GLU A 86 -2.09 16.56 44.38
CA GLU A 86 -1.15 17.11 45.37
C GLU A 86 -1.82 17.33 46.75
N GLU A 87 -3.05 17.83 46.80
CA GLU A 87 -3.82 18.01 48.04
C GLU A 87 -4.24 16.66 48.68
N GLU A 88 -4.60 15.65 47.87
CA GLU A 88 -4.90 14.29 48.34
C GLU A 88 -3.64 13.56 48.86
N GLU A 89 -2.46 13.82 48.30
CA GLU A 89 -1.18 13.31 48.82
C GLU A 89 -0.79 14.00 50.13
N GLU A 90 -1.02 15.31 50.27
CA GLU A 90 -0.78 16.06 51.52
C GLU A 90 -1.76 15.66 52.65
N GLU A 91 -3.05 15.43 52.36
CA GLU A 91 -4.04 14.93 53.33
C GLU A 91 -3.76 13.47 53.76
N GLN A 92 -3.22 12.64 52.87
CA GLN A 92 -2.77 11.27 53.19
C GLN A 92 -1.49 11.23 54.03
N GLU A 93 -0.62 12.25 53.92
CA GLU A 93 0.54 12.42 54.81
C GLU A 93 0.15 12.96 56.21
N GLU A 94 -0.94 13.73 56.34
CA GLU A 94 -1.43 14.21 57.65
C GLU A 94 -2.31 13.19 58.43
N GLU A 95 -3.03 12.27 57.76
CA GLU A 95 -3.86 11.24 58.42
C GLU A 95 -3.11 9.92 58.74
N GLY A 96 -1.84 9.81 58.34
CA GLY A 96 -1.03 8.59 58.41
C GLY A 96 0.02 8.51 59.54
N GLU A 97 -0.33 8.78 60.81
CA GLU A 97 0.56 8.48 61.94
C GLU A 97 -0.14 7.59 63.00
N PRO A 98 0.30 6.33 63.19
CA PRO A 98 1.02 6.04 64.43
C PRO A 98 2.19 5.03 64.33
N GLU A 99 3.24 5.39 65.08
CA GLU A 99 4.22 4.58 65.84
C GLU A 99 4.98 3.43 65.13
N GLU A 100 6.15 3.79 64.62
CA GLU A 100 7.37 2.95 64.62
C GLU A 100 7.94 2.80 66.05
N PRO A 101 8.69 1.72 66.41
CA PRO A 101 10.06 1.59 65.89
C PRO A 101 10.65 0.16 65.78
N GLY A 102 11.62 0.03 64.87
CA GLY A 102 12.42 -1.19 64.74
C GLY A 102 13.64 -1.11 63.81
N ALA A 103 14.48 -0.09 64.02
CA ALA A 103 15.80 0.18 63.45
C ALA A 103 16.55 -0.93 62.68
N GLY A 104 17.05 -0.58 61.48
CA GLY A 104 18.10 -1.30 60.77
C GLY A 104 18.55 -0.60 59.49
N ALA A 105 19.43 0.40 59.62
CA ALA A 105 19.93 1.26 58.54
C ALA A 105 20.70 0.50 57.43
N VAL A 106 20.37 0.81 56.17
CA VAL A 106 21.30 0.68 55.02
C VAL A 106 21.16 1.92 54.14
N ALA A 107 22.31 2.43 53.68
CA ALA A 107 22.51 3.74 53.10
C ALA A 107 21.99 3.93 51.66
N GLU A 108 21.46 5.14 51.43
CA GLU A 108 21.45 5.99 50.23
C GLU A 108 21.43 5.31 48.85
N GLY A 109 20.22 5.25 48.29
CA GLY A 109 19.99 5.13 46.85
C GLY A 109 20.23 6.46 46.14
N GLY A 110 21.12 6.44 45.16
CA GLY A 110 21.07 7.37 44.04
C GLY A 110 19.96 6.96 43.08
N VAL A 111 19.21 7.95 42.60
CA VAL A 111 18.26 7.86 41.48
C VAL A 111 18.89 7.01 40.35
N PRO A 112 18.22 5.98 39.79
CA PRO A 112 18.81 5.23 38.68
C PRO A 112 18.81 6.14 37.44
N GLN A 113 19.92 6.86 37.24
CA GLN A 113 20.28 7.35 35.92
C GLN A 113 20.24 6.16 34.96
N ALA A 114 19.60 6.36 33.79
CA ALA A 114 19.66 5.41 32.69
C ALA A 114 21.13 5.12 32.36
N VAL A 115 21.63 3.94 32.77
CA VAL A 115 23.02 3.56 32.53
C VAL A 115 23.15 3.25 31.03
N MET A 116 23.69 4.20 30.29
CA MET A 116 23.97 4.06 28.87
C MET A 116 25.07 3.01 28.66
N LEU A 117 24.86 2.10 27.71
CA LEU A 117 25.89 1.16 27.28
C LEU A 117 27.06 1.92 26.64
N ASP A 118 28.27 1.38 26.80
CA ASP A 118 29.48 1.94 26.20
C ASP A 118 29.36 1.92 24.68
N GLN A 119 29.69 3.04 24.04
CA GLN A 119 29.66 3.20 22.58
C GLN A 119 31.05 3.53 22.05
N ARG A 120 31.34 3.07 20.84
CA ARG A 120 32.50 3.50 20.05
C ARG A 120 32.22 4.88 19.44
N PRO A 121 33.25 5.60 18.96
CA PRO A 121 33.09 6.93 18.37
C PRO A 121 32.15 7.01 17.15
N ASP A 122 31.84 5.87 16.52
CA ASP A 122 30.90 5.74 15.41
C ASP A 122 29.44 5.47 15.87
N GLY A 123 29.19 5.43 17.18
CA GLY A 123 27.88 5.17 17.78
C GLY A 123 27.54 3.68 17.92
N SER A 124 28.42 2.77 17.51
CA SER A 124 28.20 1.33 17.70
C SER A 124 28.44 0.90 19.15
N LEU A 125 27.65 -0.07 19.64
CA LEU A 125 27.78 -0.57 21.02
C LEU A 125 29.07 -1.37 21.20
N VAL A 126 29.76 -1.14 22.31
CA VAL A 126 30.94 -1.91 22.70
C VAL A 126 30.49 -3.31 23.15
N MET A 127 30.86 -4.31 22.37
CA MET A 127 30.64 -5.73 22.65
C MET A 127 31.95 -6.42 23.07
N ALA A 128 31.88 -7.30 24.06
CA ALA A 128 32.97 -8.14 24.54
C ALA A 128 32.46 -9.58 24.78
N ALA A 129 33.38 -10.50 25.12
CA ALA A 129 33.02 -11.88 25.42
C ALA A 129 31.90 -11.97 26.48
N ALA A 130 30.98 -12.92 26.28
CA ALA A 130 29.82 -13.07 27.14
C ALA A 130 30.27 -13.32 28.59
N ALA A 131 29.87 -12.43 29.49
CA ALA A 131 30.18 -12.49 30.91
C ALA A 131 28.91 -12.22 31.73
N PRO A 132 28.81 -12.74 32.97
CA PRO A 132 27.60 -12.60 33.78
C PRO A 132 27.23 -11.13 33.99
N CYS A 133 25.99 -10.78 33.65
CA CYS A 133 25.42 -9.45 33.85
C CYS A 133 25.45 -9.08 35.33
N VAL A 134 25.91 -7.88 35.65
CA VAL A 134 26.02 -7.42 37.05
C VAL A 134 24.67 -7.23 37.74
N GLN A 135 23.56 -7.24 37.00
CA GLN A 135 22.20 -7.12 37.55
C GLN A 135 21.44 -8.44 37.63
N CYS A 136 21.54 -9.35 36.64
CA CYS A 136 20.75 -10.59 36.61
C CYS A 136 21.57 -11.88 36.54
N GLY A 137 22.90 -11.80 36.44
CA GLY A 137 23.80 -12.95 36.36
C GLY A 137 23.79 -13.72 35.03
N GLN A 138 22.87 -13.41 34.11
CA GLN A 138 22.82 -14.04 32.78
C GLN A 138 23.93 -13.51 31.86
N PRO A 139 24.45 -14.30 30.90
CA PRO A 139 25.53 -13.86 30.02
C PRO A 139 25.14 -12.61 29.21
N SER A 140 25.98 -11.57 29.27
CA SER A 140 25.87 -10.38 28.43
C SER A 140 27.17 -10.10 27.69
N VAL A 141 27.03 -9.78 26.41
CA VAL A 141 28.11 -9.31 25.54
C VAL A 141 28.26 -7.79 25.58
N TYR A 142 27.27 -7.06 26.09
CA TYR A 142 27.32 -5.60 26.15
C TYR A 142 27.99 -5.09 27.43
N ARG A 143 28.50 -3.86 27.38
CA ARG A 143 29.15 -3.20 28.52
C ARG A 143 28.51 -1.86 28.82
N ALA A 144 28.41 -1.54 30.10
CA ALA A 144 28.12 -0.20 30.59
C ALA A 144 29.20 0.16 31.62
N GLN A 145 29.97 1.21 31.36
CA GLN A 145 31.14 1.59 32.15
C GLN A 145 32.12 0.42 32.35
N GLY A 146 32.33 -0.39 31.31
CA GLY A 146 33.21 -1.56 31.32
C GLY A 146 32.64 -2.82 32.00
N ARG A 147 31.42 -2.79 32.54
CA ARG A 147 30.79 -3.91 33.26
C ARG A 147 29.72 -4.62 32.41
N PRO A 148 29.59 -5.97 32.45
CA PRO A 148 28.57 -6.68 31.68
C PRO A 148 27.14 -6.32 32.11
N MET A 149 26.30 -5.84 31.18
CA MET A 149 24.91 -5.41 31.46
C MET A 149 24.01 -5.57 30.22
N HIS A 150 22.68 -5.69 30.37
CA HIS A 150 21.71 -5.72 29.25
C HIS A 150 21.12 -4.32 28.99
N LEU A 151 20.70 -4.06 27.75
CA LEU A 151 20.07 -2.78 27.38
C LEU A 151 18.75 -2.58 28.14
N GLY A 152 18.46 -1.35 28.58
CA GLY A 152 17.10 -0.92 28.94
C GLY A 152 16.42 -1.62 30.12
N GLY A 153 17.16 -2.22 31.05
CA GLY A 153 16.55 -2.89 32.20
C GLY A 153 15.86 -4.23 31.87
N PHE A 154 16.13 -4.84 30.71
CA PHE A 154 15.63 -6.19 30.32
C PHE A 154 16.26 -7.34 31.11
N CYS A 155 16.63 -7.10 32.38
CA CYS A 155 17.10 -8.10 33.31
C CYS A 155 15.90 -8.97 33.74
N ARG A 156 15.79 -10.18 33.17
CA ARG A 156 14.84 -11.18 33.67
C ARG A 156 15.41 -11.87 34.90
N PRO A 157 14.65 -12.02 36.00
CA PRO A 157 15.06 -12.88 37.10
C PRO A 157 15.16 -14.34 36.60
N PRO A 158 16.11 -15.13 37.12
CA PRO A 158 16.19 -16.54 36.78
C PRO A 158 14.90 -17.26 37.22
N ALA A 159 14.29 -18.02 36.32
CA ALA A 159 13.19 -18.91 36.67
C ALA A 159 13.66 -19.92 37.74
N PRO A 160 12.88 -20.21 38.78
CA PRO A 160 13.26 -21.17 39.80
C PRO A 160 13.32 -22.58 39.20
N GLY A 161 14.55 -23.03 38.95
CA GLY A 161 15.03 -24.41 39.00
C GLY A 161 14.30 -25.48 38.18
N ALA A 162 14.88 -25.85 37.05
CA ALA A 162 14.99 -27.26 36.66
C ALA A 162 16.42 -27.53 36.15
N VAL A 163 17.18 -28.07 37.09
CA VAL A 163 18.47 -28.75 37.02
C VAL A 163 18.67 -29.57 35.74
N SER A 164 19.85 -29.43 35.11
CA SER A 164 20.33 -30.30 34.04
C SER A 164 20.41 -31.76 34.50
N ALA A 165 19.84 -32.68 33.72
CA ALA A 165 20.14 -34.11 33.80
C ALA A 165 20.60 -34.62 32.42
N PRO A 166 21.54 -35.60 32.37
CA PRO A 166 22.31 -35.92 31.17
C PRO A 166 21.70 -37.05 30.33
N GLY A 167 21.94 -36.97 29.01
CA GLY A 167 22.14 -38.11 28.10
C GLY A 167 20.93 -39.00 27.77
N ALA A 168 20.33 -38.79 26.60
CA ALA A 168 19.48 -39.80 25.93
C ALA A 168 20.12 -40.23 24.60
N VAL A 169 20.20 -41.55 24.44
CA VAL A 169 20.89 -42.34 23.40
C VAL A 169 20.15 -42.28 22.04
N PRO A 170 20.85 -42.32 20.88
CA PRO A 170 20.22 -42.25 19.56
C PRO A 170 19.47 -43.54 19.19
N ALA A 171 18.29 -43.38 18.56
CA ALA A 171 17.48 -44.46 18.00
C ALA A 171 17.99 -44.90 16.60
N PRO A 172 17.83 -46.19 16.23
CA PRO A 172 18.39 -46.78 15.00
C PRO A 172 17.58 -46.49 13.72
N PRO A 173 18.18 -46.68 12.53
CA PRO A 173 17.62 -46.27 11.24
C PRO A 173 16.53 -47.22 10.70
N PRO A 174 15.66 -46.73 9.77
CA PRO A 174 14.56 -47.52 9.23
C PRO A 174 15.01 -48.52 8.14
N VAL A 175 14.40 -49.71 8.17
CA VAL A 175 14.49 -50.77 7.13
C VAL A 175 13.44 -50.56 6.02
N PRO A 176 13.76 -50.92 4.76
CA PRO A 176 12.88 -50.70 3.61
C PRO A 176 11.75 -51.74 3.55
N ARG A 177 10.54 -51.31 3.18
CA ARG A 177 9.42 -52.21 2.84
C ARG A 177 9.11 -52.13 1.36
N THR A 178 9.07 -53.31 0.76
CA THR A 178 8.82 -53.69 -0.62
C THR A 178 7.40 -53.36 -1.09
N ALA A 179 7.30 -53.06 -2.39
CA ALA A 179 6.05 -52.82 -3.12
C ALA A 179 5.19 -54.08 -3.26
N VAL A 180 3.87 -53.93 -3.14
CA VAL A 180 2.86 -54.93 -3.54
C VAL A 180 1.74 -54.24 -4.32
N ALA A 181 1.26 -54.96 -5.34
CA ALA A 181 0.52 -54.53 -6.51
C ALA A 181 -0.92 -54.04 -6.30
N ALA A 182 -1.39 -53.32 -7.33
CA ALA A 182 -2.72 -52.75 -7.51
C ALA A 182 -3.84 -53.79 -7.73
N PRO A 183 -5.12 -53.47 -7.41
CA PRO A 183 -6.27 -54.19 -7.92
C PRO A 183 -6.82 -53.56 -9.21
N VAL A 184 -7.19 -54.46 -10.14
CA VAL A 184 -7.79 -54.24 -11.45
C VAL A 184 -9.30 -53.97 -11.32
N ALA A 185 -9.80 -52.94 -12.02
CA ALA A 185 -11.23 -52.67 -12.20
C ALA A 185 -11.71 -53.13 -13.60
N ALA A 186 -12.90 -53.74 -13.64
CA ALA A 186 -13.59 -54.23 -14.83
C ALA A 186 -14.61 -53.19 -15.38
N PRO A 187 -15.10 -53.32 -16.63
CA PRO A 187 -15.42 -52.19 -17.51
C PRO A 187 -16.91 -51.79 -17.58
N GLU A 188 -17.15 -50.53 -17.95
CA GLU A 188 -18.44 -49.96 -18.38
C GLU A 188 -18.64 -50.04 -19.90
N PRO A 189 -19.91 -50.07 -20.39
CA PRO A 189 -20.23 -50.34 -21.79
C PRO A 189 -20.27 -49.10 -22.69
N GLU A 190 -19.93 -49.39 -23.95
CA GLU A 190 -19.84 -48.53 -25.13
C GLU A 190 -21.21 -48.16 -25.71
N SER A 191 -21.38 -46.93 -26.21
CA SER A 191 -22.41 -46.61 -27.20
C SER A 191 -21.89 -45.67 -28.29
N ALA A 192 -22.11 -46.13 -29.52
CA ALA A 192 -21.57 -45.64 -30.78
C ALA A 192 -22.47 -44.56 -31.44
N PRO A 193 -22.02 -43.90 -32.53
CA PRO A 193 -22.47 -42.56 -32.92
C PRO A 193 -23.61 -42.56 -33.94
N VAL A 194 -24.42 -41.50 -33.93
CA VAL A 194 -25.39 -41.22 -35.00
C VAL A 194 -25.17 -39.82 -35.58
N ARG A 195 -24.93 -39.79 -36.90
CA ARG A 195 -24.87 -38.61 -37.76
C ARG A 195 -26.25 -37.97 -37.90
N ALA A 196 -26.34 -36.64 -37.81
CA ALA A 196 -27.45 -35.87 -38.40
C ALA A 196 -26.97 -34.53 -38.97
N ARG A 197 -27.64 -34.12 -40.04
CA ARG A 197 -27.20 -33.17 -41.07
C ARG A 197 -27.24 -31.70 -40.64
N ALA A 198 -26.35 -30.93 -41.25
CA ALA A 198 -26.34 -29.47 -41.26
C ALA A 198 -27.51 -28.87 -42.08
N ARG A 199 -28.10 -27.79 -41.56
CA ARG A 199 -28.68 -26.69 -42.34
C ARG A 199 -28.15 -25.39 -41.74
N GLY A 200 -27.63 -24.53 -42.61
CA GLY A 200 -26.82 -23.38 -42.25
C GLY A 200 -27.62 -22.18 -41.70
N ALA A 201 -26.92 -21.40 -40.88
CA ALA A 201 -27.12 -19.97 -40.74
C ALA A 201 -25.73 -19.37 -40.45
N GLU A 202 -25.25 -18.56 -41.39
CA GLU A 202 -23.95 -17.89 -41.36
C GLU A 202 -23.89 -16.86 -40.23
N ALA A 203 -23.02 -17.08 -39.24
CA ALA A 203 -22.58 -16.02 -38.31
C ALA A 203 -21.32 -16.43 -37.51
N ARG A 204 -20.29 -17.01 -38.14
CA ARG A 204 -19.01 -17.32 -37.45
C ARG A 204 -17.78 -17.14 -38.34
N GLY A 205 -17.56 -15.93 -38.86
CA GLY A 205 -16.28 -15.54 -39.50
C GLY A 205 -15.43 -14.55 -38.68
N GLY A 206 -16.02 -13.87 -37.70
CA GLY A 206 -15.40 -12.68 -37.09
C GLY A 206 -14.37 -12.93 -35.96
N LYS A 207 -14.49 -14.03 -35.20
CA LYS A 207 -13.61 -14.26 -34.03
C LYS A 207 -12.22 -14.78 -34.42
N GLY A 208 -12.14 -15.72 -35.37
CA GLY A 208 -10.87 -16.30 -35.81
C GLY A 208 -9.99 -15.30 -36.55
N ARG A 209 -10.56 -14.55 -37.49
CA ARG A 209 -9.82 -13.53 -38.25
C ARG A 209 -9.31 -12.38 -37.38
N ARG A 210 -10.10 -11.94 -36.38
CA ARG A 210 -9.71 -10.86 -35.45
C ARG A 210 -8.67 -11.29 -34.42
N ALA A 211 -8.59 -12.59 -34.08
CA ALA A 211 -7.54 -13.14 -33.24
C ALA A 211 -6.21 -13.26 -34.00
N VAL A 212 -6.24 -13.76 -35.25
CA VAL A 212 -5.07 -13.85 -36.12
C VAL A 212 -4.54 -12.45 -36.49
N GLU A 213 -5.41 -11.49 -36.82
CA GLU A 213 -5.02 -10.09 -37.06
C GLU A 213 -4.52 -9.38 -35.78
N ALA A 214 -4.94 -9.83 -34.59
CA ALA A 214 -4.45 -9.31 -33.31
C ALA A 214 -3.04 -9.83 -32.99
N GLU A 215 -2.79 -11.12 -33.21
CA GLU A 215 -1.47 -11.75 -33.02
C GLU A 215 -0.42 -11.18 -33.99
N ASP A 216 -0.81 -10.85 -35.23
CA ASP A 216 0.09 -10.33 -36.27
C ASP A 216 0.69 -8.96 -35.91
N TRP A 217 -0.11 -8.00 -35.43
CA TRP A 217 0.43 -6.68 -35.08
C TRP A 217 1.27 -6.69 -33.81
N GLU A 218 0.96 -7.56 -32.83
CA GLU A 218 1.72 -7.69 -31.59
C GLU A 218 3.10 -8.28 -31.85
N GLN A 219 3.17 -9.34 -32.66
CA GLN A 219 4.44 -9.94 -33.09
C GLN A 219 5.27 -8.96 -33.93
N ALA A 220 4.64 -8.26 -34.89
CA ALA A 220 5.33 -7.24 -35.69
C ALA A 220 5.80 -6.04 -34.84
N ALA A 221 5.09 -5.69 -33.76
CA ALA A 221 5.52 -4.65 -32.83
C ALA A 221 6.68 -5.12 -31.94
N ALA A 222 6.66 -6.38 -31.48
CA ALA A 222 7.74 -6.96 -30.67
C ALA A 222 9.05 -7.10 -31.46
N ALA A 223 8.98 -7.49 -32.74
CA ALA A 223 10.14 -7.62 -33.62
C ALA A 223 10.92 -6.31 -33.85
N ARG A 224 10.33 -5.14 -33.52
CA ARG A 224 11.00 -3.83 -33.62
C ARG A 224 12.08 -3.62 -32.58
N PHE A 225 11.99 -4.32 -31.44
CA PHE A 225 12.83 -4.09 -30.27
C PHE A 225 13.57 -5.37 -29.85
N PRO A 226 14.50 -5.88 -30.69
CA PRO A 226 15.19 -7.14 -30.42
C PRO A 226 16.06 -7.12 -29.16
N ALA A 227 16.54 -5.94 -28.74
CA ALA A 227 17.33 -5.78 -27.51
C ALA A 227 16.46 -5.71 -26.24
N GLY A 228 15.13 -5.71 -26.39
CA GLY A 228 14.19 -5.70 -25.28
C GLY A 228 13.97 -4.32 -24.63
N PRO A 229 13.24 -4.29 -23.49
CA PRO A 229 12.70 -3.06 -22.90
C PRO A 229 13.75 -2.15 -22.25
N LEU A 230 14.83 -2.74 -21.77
CA LEU A 230 15.79 -2.06 -20.91
C LEU A 230 17.18 -2.68 -21.01
N ALA A 231 18.17 -1.92 -20.57
CA ALA A 231 19.51 -2.43 -20.27
C ALA A 231 20.04 -1.83 -18.96
N VAL A 232 20.75 -2.63 -18.16
CA VAL A 232 21.55 -2.15 -17.02
C VAL A 232 22.97 -1.89 -17.52
N VAL A 233 23.44 -0.66 -17.39
CA VAL A 233 24.74 -0.20 -17.86
C VAL A 233 25.69 -0.15 -16.67
N ASP A 234 26.85 -0.79 -16.85
CA ASP A 234 27.93 -0.86 -15.88
C ASP A 234 29.29 -0.57 -16.56
N VAL A 235 30.38 -0.60 -15.79
CA VAL A 235 31.74 -0.56 -16.34
C VAL A 235 32.22 -1.98 -16.65
N ALA A 236 32.83 -2.17 -17.81
CA ALA A 236 33.36 -3.48 -18.21
C ALA A 236 34.42 -3.97 -17.22
N ALA A 237 34.51 -5.29 -17.00
CA ALA A 237 35.43 -5.90 -16.03
C ALA A 237 36.92 -5.60 -16.30
N ASP A 238 37.28 -5.28 -17.55
CA ASP A 238 38.63 -4.85 -17.95
C ASP A 238 38.89 -3.35 -17.69
N GLY A 239 37.90 -2.64 -17.15
CA GLY A 239 37.94 -1.20 -16.88
C GLY A 239 37.87 -0.33 -18.13
N ARG A 240 37.65 -0.92 -19.33
CA ARG A 240 37.70 -0.18 -20.60
C ARG A 240 36.29 0.09 -21.11
N GLY A 241 35.69 1.14 -20.58
CA GLY A 241 34.42 1.67 -21.04
C GLY A 241 33.20 0.95 -20.47
N LEU A 242 32.05 1.21 -21.08
CA LEU A 242 30.76 0.74 -20.58
C LEU A 242 30.41 -0.64 -21.16
N VAL A 243 29.71 -1.42 -20.35
CA VAL A 243 29.02 -2.66 -20.73
C VAL A 243 27.53 -2.50 -20.44
N ALA A 244 26.68 -3.18 -21.19
CA ALA A 244 25.24 -3.15 -20.96
C ALA A 244 24.69 -4.57 -20.88
N TYR A 245 23.84 -4.85 -19.90
CA TYR A 245 23.17 -6.13 -19.71
C TYR A 245 21.69 -6.00 -20.06
N GLY A 246 21.21 -6.83 -20.98
CA GLY A 246 19.82 -6.86 -21.42
C GLY A 246 18.87 -7.43 -20.38
N ALA A 247 17.56 -7.42 -20.69
CA ALA A 247 16.50 -7.85 -19.77
C ALA A 247 16.55 -9.32 -19.33
N ASP A 248 17.37 -10.15 -19.98
CA ASP A 248 17.66 -11.54 -19.61
C ASP A 248 18.90 -11.68 -18.70
N GLY A 249 19.63 -10.59 -18.47
CA GLY A 249 20.90 -10.57 -17.75
C GLY A 249 22.13 -10.83 -18.62
N ALA A 250 21.95 -11.13 -19.92
CA ALA A 250 23.07 -11.32 -20.83
C ALA A 250 23.66 -9.97 -21.25
N GLU A 251 24.96 -9.94 -21.55
CA GLU A 251 25.58 -8.76 -22.18
C GLU A 251 24.86 -8.46 -23.51
N ALA A 252 24.49 -7.21 -23.74
CA ALA A 252 23.73 -6.77 -24.89
C ALA A 252 24.47 -7.13 -26.18
N ALA A 253 23.77 -7.81 -27.09
CA ALA A 253 24.35 -8.23 -28.35
C ALA A 253 24.70 -7.02 -29.25
N GLY A 254 25.91 -7.03 -29.81
CA GLY A 254 26.36 -6.02 -30.77
C GLY A 254 27.49 -5.12 -30.24
N GLU A 255 27.52 -3.87 -30.70
CA GLU A 255 28.52 -2.88 -30.28
C GLU A 255 28.23 -2.43 -28.84
N ARG A 256 29.26 -2.42 -27.98
CA ARG A 256 29.18 -1.84 -26.63
C ARG A 256 28.84 -0.35 -26.69
N PRO A 257 28.26 0.24 -25.63
CA PRO A 257 28.12 1.68 -25.56
C PRO A 257 29.48 2.37 -25.71
N ALA A 258 29.69 3.03 -26.84
CA ALA A 258 30.90 3.79 -27.12
C ALA A 258 30.78 5.20 -26.55
N GLY A 259 31.86 5.70 -25.96
CA GLY A 259 31.94 7.09 -25.48
C GLY A 259 31.84 7.25 -23.96
N ARG A 260 31.95 8.51 -23.50
CA ARG A 260 31.92 8.88 -22.06
C ARG A 260 30.81 9.90 -21.74
N GLY A 261 29.97 10.23 -22.73
CA GLY A 261 28.87 11.18 -22.58
C GLY A 261 27.50 10.50 -22.44
N VAL A 262 26.58 11.15 -21.72
CA VAL A 262 25.19 10.67 -21.65
C VAL A 262 24.54 10.66 -23.03
N ALA A 263 24.78 11.68 -23.86
CA ALA A 263 24.20 11.79 -25.20
C ALA A 263 24.56 10.59 -26.11
N GLU A 264 25.83 10.19 -26.13
CA GLU A 264 26.33 9.04 -26.90
C GLU A 264 25.66 7.73 -26.45
N LEU A 265 25.44 7.58 -25.14
CA LEU A 265 24.72 6.45 -24.57
C LEU A 265 23.25 6.42 -25.00
N LEU A 266 22.57 7.57 -25.12
CA LEU A 266 21.20 7.63 -25.64
C LEU A 266 21.14 7.19 -27.12
N GLU A 267 22.10 7.64 -27.93
CA GLU A 267 22.20 7.24 -29.34
C GLU A 267 22.47 5.75 -29.49
N TRP A 268 23.34 5.19 -28.65
CA TRP A 268 23.56 3.75 -28.59
C TRP A 268 22.26 3.00 -28.29
N ALA A 269 21.47 3.43 -27.30
CA ALA A 269 20.22 2.75 -26.94
C ALA A 269 19.20 2.73 -28.09
N LEU A 270 19.11 3.83 -28.84
CA LEU A 270 18.26 3.91 -30.03
C LEU A 270 18.78 3.03 -31.19
N ARG A 271 20.10 3.03 -31.45
CA ARG A 271 20.72 2.14 -32.46
C ARG A 271 20.57 0.66 -32.12
N ALA A 272 20.71 0.30 -30.84
CA ALA A 272 20.49 -1.04 -30.32
C ALA A 272 19.01 -1.48 -30.43
N ARG A 273 18.10 -0.54 -30.72
CA ARG A 273 16.65 -0.77 -30.76
C ARG A 273 16.14 -1.34 -29.44
N LEU A 274 16.60 -0.76 -28.33
CA LEU A 274 15.93 -0.94 -27.05
C LEU A 274 14.54 -0.30 -27.10
N GLY A 275 13.61 -0.82 -26.32
CA GLY A 275 12.23 -0.34 -26.26
C GLY A 275 11.24 -1.47 -26.11
N SER A 276 9.95 -1.15 -26.13
CA SER A 276 8.90 -2.15 -25.95
C SER A 276 7.78 -1.94 -26.93
N ALA A 277 7.23 -3.05 -27.42
CA ALA A 277 6.01 -3.00 -28.20
C ALA A 277 4.89 -2.31 -27.42
N ARG A 278 4.12 -1.46 -28.09
CA ARG A 278 2.88 -0.91 -27.55
C ARG A 278 1.95 -2.03 -27.10
N LEU A 279 1.22 -1.79 -26.01
CA LEU A 279 0.31 -2.76 -25.40
C LEU A 279 -1.13 -2.66 -25.93
N HIS A 280 -1.35 -1.74 -26.86
CA HIS A 280 -2.63 -1.50 -27.51
C HIS A 280 -2.36 -1.03 -28.94
N ARG A 281 -3.20 -1.43 -29.90
CA ARG A 281 -3.02 -1.07 -31.32
C ARG A 281 -2.94 0.43 -31.60
N TYR A 282 -3.59 1.24 -30.76
CA TYR A 282 -3.57 2.70 -30.78
C TYR A 282 -2.66 3.32 -29.72
N GLY A 283 -1.95 2.48 -28.96
CA GLY A 283 -0.99 2.91 -27.96
C GLY A 283 0.33 3.34 -28.59
N LYS A 284 1.28 3.70 -27.73
CA LYS A 284 2.64 4.09 -28.10
C LYS A 284 3.61 3.00 -27.72
N ASP A 285 4.64 2.81 -28.54
CA ASP A 285 5.77 1.95 -28.19
C ASP A 285 6.46 2.54 -26.95
N GLY A 286 6.89 1.66 -26.06
CA GLY A 286 7.59 2.00 -24.81
C GLY A 286 9.00 2.50 -25.10
N ASP A 287 9.42 3.53 -24.37
CA ASP A 287 10.77 4.06 -24.46
C ASP A 287 11.79 3.05 -23.92
N PRO A 288 13.00 2.97 -24.52
CA PRO A 288 14.16 2.38 -23.88
C PRO A 288 14.33 2.87 -22.45
N LEU A 289 14.65 1.96 -21.54
CA LEU A 289 15.13 2.29 -20.20
C LEU A 289 16.59 1.89 -20.05
N LEU A 290 17.44 2.84 -19.68
CA LEU A 290 18.81 2.58 -19.25
C LEU A 290 18.90 2.74 -17.74
N VAL A 291 19.37 1.71 -17.06
CA VAL A 291 19.62 1.72 -15.62
C VAL A 291 21.11 1.87 -15.40
N LEU A 292 21.55 2.93 -14.74
CA LEU A 292 22.96 3.26 -14.57
C LEU A 292 23.42 2.85 -13.17
N THR A 293 24.38 1.93 -13.08
CA THR A 293 25.08 1.62 -11.84
C THR A 293 25.90 2.82 -11.35
N ASP A 294 26.36 2.77 -10.10
CA ASP A 294 27.25 3.77 -9.52
C ASP A 294 28.53 3.95 -10.35
N ALA A 295 29.12 2.83 -10.80
CA ALA A 295 30.31 2.85 -11.64
C ALA A 295 30.04 3.47 -13.02
N ALA A 296 28.94 3.10 -13.68
CA ALA A 296 28.57 3.69 -14.97
C ALA A 296 28.25 5.19 -14.85
N ALA A 297 27.51 5.60 -13.81
CA ALA A 297 27.20 7.00 -13.57
C ALA A 297 28.49 7.83 -13.37
N THR A 298 29.46 7.28 -12.62
CA THR A 298 30.77 7.90 -12.41
C THR A 298 31.55 8.03 -13.71
N GLU A 299 31.61 6.97 -14.53
CA GLU A 299 32.30 6.99 -15.83
C GLU A 299 31.66 7.99 -16.81
N LEU A 300 30.33 8.15 -16.76
CA LEU A 300 29.58 9.17 -17.51
C LEU A 300 29.73 10.59 -16.92
N GLY A 301 30.49 10.74 -15.84
CA GLY A 301 30.73 12.02 -15.18
C GLY A 301 29.47 12.64 -14.55
N LEU A 302 28.54 11.80 -14.07
CA LEU A 302 27.44 12.20 -13.22
C LEU A 302 27.92 12.30 -11.76
N PRO A 303 27.49 13.31 -11.00
CA PRO A 303 27.93 13.49 -9.62
C PRO A 303 27.32 12.43 -8.68
N PRO A 304 28.00 12.05 -7.58
CA PRO A 304 27.41 11.22 -6.53
C PRO A 304 26.28 11.96 -5.81
N ALA A 305 25.40 11.22 -5.12
CA ALA A 305 24.41 11.85 -4.24
C ALA A 305 25.08 12.49 -2.99
N GLY A 306 24.50 13.57 -2.50
CA GLY A 306 24.99 14.25 -1.30
C GLY A 306 24.22 15.51 -0.94
N ARG A 307 24.92 16.47 -0.30
CA ARG A 307 24.33 17.71 0.24
C ARG A 307 24.87 18.98 -0.42
N ASP A 308 26.02 18.91 -1.11
CA ASP A 308 26.58 20.05 -1.84
C ASP A 308 26.02 20.15 -3.26
N GLU A 309 25.16 21.13 -3.50
CA GLU A 309 24.53 21.37 -4.80
C GLU A 309 25.50 21.71 -5.95
N LYS A 310 26.75 22.08 -5.65
CA LYS A 310 27.75 22.41 -6.68
C LYS A 310 28.44 21.17 -7.25
N THR A 311 28.67 20.17 -6.41
CA THR A 311 29.49 18.99 -6.76
C THR A 311 28.73 17.67 -6.66
N GLN A 312 27.54 17.68 -6.04
CA GLN A 312 26.75 16.49 -5.74
C GLN A 312 25.30 16.63 -6.23
N TYR A 313 24.64 15.49 -6.42
CA TYR A 313 23.20 15.45 -6.62
C TYR A 313 22.49 15.56 -5.25
N VAL A 314 21.70 16.62 -5.08
CA VAL A 314 20.95 16.85 -3.84
C VAL A 314 19.51 16.38 -4.01
N ALA A 315 19.13 15.32 -3.30
CA ALA A 315 17.81 14.69 -3.42
C ALA A 315 16.64 15.66 -3.20
N ARG A 316 16.79 16.64 -2.30
CA ARG A 316 15.78 17.68 -2.05
C ARG A 316 15.54 18.59 -3.26
N ILE A 317 16.57 18.83 -4.08
CA ILE A 317 16.47 19.62 -5.31
C ILE A 317 15.85 18.78 -6.43
N GLY A 318 16.19 17.48 -6.48
CA GLY A 318 15.52 16.50 -7.35
C GLY A 318 15.98 16.51 -8.81
N ARG A 319 16.90 17.41 -9.20
CA ARG A 319 17.46 17.51 -10.55
C ARG A 319 18.84 18.18 -10.56
N LEU A 320 19.65 17.86 -11.56
CA LEU A 320 20.87 18.62 -11.86
C LEU A 320 20.55 20.04 -12.33
N PRO A 321 21.43 21.03 -12.06
CA PRO A 321 21.28 22.38 -12.57
C PRO A 321 21.46 22.42 -14.09
N ASP A 322 20.76 23.34 -14.75
CA ASP A 322 20.84 23.52 -16.21
C ASP A 322 22.26 23.91 -16.68
N THR A 323 23.09 24.39 -15.77
CA THR A 323 24.49 24.73 -16.02
C THR A 323 25.42 23.51 -16.04
N HIS A 324 24.97 22.34 -15.59
CA HIS A 324 25.78 21.13 -15.51
C HIS A 324 26.26 20.66 -16.89
N LYS A 325 27.51 20.16 -16.97
CA LYS A 325 28.17 19.77 -18.23
C LYS A 325 27.33 18.80 -19.08
N GLN A 326 26.74 17.78 -18.46
CA GLN A 326 25.93 16.78 -19.16
C GLN A 326 24.60 17.36 -19.65
N VAL A 327 23.99 18.29 -18.89
CA VAL A 327 22.74 18.94 -19.30
C VAL A 327 22.98 19.85 -20.49
N LYS A 328 24.08 20.62 -20.47
CA LYS A 328 24.51 21.45 -21.61
C LYS A 328 24.85 20.62 -22.84
N ALA A 329 25.53 19.48 -22.67
CA ALA A 329 25.87 18.59 -23.79
C ALA A 329 24.61 18.03 -24.45
N LEU A 330 23.65 17.53 -23.65
CA LEU A 330 22.35 17.08 -24.14
C LEU A 330 21.64 18.19 -24.95
N ALA A 331 21.55 19.40 -24.39
CA ALA A 331 20.92 20.54 -25.06
C ALA A 331 21.63 20.94 -26.36
N LYS A 332 22.97 20.95 -26.37
CA LYS A 332 23.79 21.22 -27.56
C LYS A 332 23.51 20.22 -28.68
N ASP A 333 23.31 18.95 -28.31
CA ASP A 333 22.97 17.89 -29.25
C ASP A 333 21.45 17.85 -29.54
N GLY A 334 20.67 18.85 -29.13
CA GLY A 334 19.24 18.96 -29.41
C GLY A 334 18.32 18.12 -28.54
N TRP A 335 18.84 17.36 -27.58
CA TRP A 335 18.02 16.65 -26.59
C TRP A 335 17.33 17.61 -25.62
N GLN A 336 16.10 17.25 -25.25
CA GLN A 336 15.23 18.00 -24.34
C GLN A 336 14.90 17.16 -23.11
N LEU A 337 14.73 17.85 -21.97
CA LEU A 337 14.29 17.27 -20.71
C LEU A 337 12.84 17.66 -20.43
N THR A 338 12.14 16.85 -19.64
CA THR A 338 10.83 17.24 -19.09
C THR A 338 11.01 18.32 -18.01
N ARG A 339 9.90 18.91 -17.53
CA ARG A 339 9.93 19.87 -16.40
C ARG A 339 10.62 19.32 -15.15
N ARG A 340 10.64 17.99 -14.96
CA ARG A 340 11.34 17.33 -13.84
C ARG A 340 12.87 17.42 -13.95
N GLY A 341 13.41 17.75 -15.13
CA GLY A 341 14.84 17.87 -15.37
C GLY A 341 15.56 16.52 -15.38
N PHE A 342 16.88 16.58 -15.19
CA PHE A 342 17.76 15.41 -15.11
C PHE A 342 17.92 15.00 -13.64
N GLY A 343 17.09 14.07 -13.18
CA GLY A 343 17.12 13.51 -11.82
C GLY A 343 17.23 11.98 -11.81
N PRO A 344 16.85 11.29 -10.71
CA PRO A 344 17.00 9.85 -10.54
C PRO A 344 16.23 9.06 -11.62
N TRP A 345 15.11 9.64 -12.05
CA TRP A 345 14.38 9.23 -13.23
C TRP A 345 14.33 10.40 -14.20
N ALA A 346 15.01 10.27 -15.35
CA ALA A 346 15.03 11.28 -16.39
C ALA A 346 14.40 10.76 -17.67
N ARG A 347 13.55 11.57 -18.29
CA ARG A 347 13.03 11.34 -19.65
C ARG A 347 13.66 12.36 -20.57
N ILE A 348 14.42 11.86 -21.54
CA ILE A 348 15.22 12.65 -22.47
C ILE A 348 14.71 12.37 -23.88
N TYR A 349 14.37 13.41 -24.64
CA TYR A 349 13.71 13.24 -25.93
C TYR A 349 14.11 14.31 -26.94
N ARG A 350 13.87 14.03 -28.22
CA ARG A 350 13.98 14.98 -29.33
C ARG A 350 12.69 15.00 -30.14
N GLU A 351 12.57 15.98 -31.02
CA GLU A 351 11.50 15.97 -32.02
C GLU A 351 11.60 14.68 -32.87
N PRO A 352 10.47 14.04 -33.18
CA PRO A 352 10.49 12.81 -33.98
C PRO A 352 11.10 13.04 -35.36
N GLU A 353 12.07 12.21 -35.74
CA GLU A 353 12.69 12.26 -37.07
C GLU A 353 12.11 11.15 -37.96
N ALA A 354 11.64 11.50 -39.16
CA ALA A 354 10.96 10.57 -40.08
C ALA A 354 9.83 9.75 -39.43
N GLY A 355 9.09 10.37 -38.49
CA GLY A 355 8.02 9.72 -37.74
C GLY A 355 8.49 8.72 -36.67
N ARG A 356 9.80 8.61 -36.42
CA ARG A 356 10.37 7.76 -35.36
C ARG A 356 10.54 8.56 -34.08
N ARG A 357 10.02 8.00 -33.00
CA ARG A 357 10.12 8.59 -31.66
C ARG A 357 11.56 8.49 -31.15
N GLN A 358 12.16 9.62 -30.82
CA GLN A 358 13.49 9.70 -30.21
C GLN A 358 13.33 10.05 -28.72
N CYS A 359 13.27 9.03 -27.87
CA CYS A 359 13.07 9.23 -26.44
C CYS A 359 13.70 8.06 -25.68
N VAL A 360 14.48 8.36 -24.65
CA VAL A 360 15.16 7.39 -23.78
C VAL A 360 14.90 7.77 -22.32
N GLN A 361 14.74 6.77 -21.48
CA GLN A 361 14.61 6.94 -20.04
C GLN A 361 15.88 6.53 -19.33
N LEU A 362 16.26 7.28 -18.31
CA LEU A 362 17.34 6.92 -17.40
C LEU A 362 16.77 6.62 -16.01
N CYS A 363 17.30 5.56 -15.39
CA CYS A 363 17.17 5.22 -13.99
C CYS A 363 18.58 5.26 -13.38
N VAL A 364 18.84 6.25 -12.52
CA VAL A 364 20.17 6.50 -11.96
C VAL A 364 20.23 5.98 -10.53
N LEU A 365 20.81 4.79 -10.34
CA LEU A 365 20.87 4.12 -9.03
C LEU A 365 21.53 4.96 -7.93
N PRO A 366 22.69 5.64 -8.14
CA PRO A 366 23.33 6.39 -7.06
C PRO A 366 22.54 7.60 -6.57
N TRP A 367 21.43 7.96 -7.25
CA TRP A 367 20.53 9.03 -6.85
C TRP A 367 19.23 8.52 -6.20
N GLY A 368 19.20 7.24 -5.86
CA GLY A 368 18.09 6.58 -5.19
C GLY A 368 16.88 6.34 -6.09
N ALA A 369 17.10 6.06 -7.37
CA ALA A 369 16.02 5.79 -8.31
C ALA A 369 15.17 4.56 -7.92
N LEU A 370 15.79 3.56 -7.27
CA LEU A 370 15.14 2.31 -6.84
C LEU A 370 15.16 2.11 -5.31
N ASP A 371 15.65 3.07 -4.53
CA ASP A 371 15.82 2.97 -3.07
C ASP A 371 14.52 3.16 -2.28
N GLY A 372 13.46 3.60 -2.95
CA GLY A 372 12.17 3.87 -2.33
C GLY A 372 11.05 3.95 -3.34
N ALA A 373 9.81 4.08 -2.85
CA ALA A 373 8.59 4.15 -3.66
C ALA A 373 8.13 2.79 -4.28
N GLY A 374 8.25 1.73 -3.48
CA GLY A 374 7.66 0.41 -3.75
C GLY A 374 8.56 -0.56 -4.52
N TRP A 375 9.79 -0.14 -4.83
CA TRP A 375 10.88 -1.04 -5.19
C TRP A 375 11.54 -1.53 -3.89
N LYS A 376 11.66 -2.85 -3.73
CA LYS A 376 12.37 -3.50 -2.62
C LYS A 376 13.34 -4.49 -3.23
N LEU A 377 14.48 -3.98 -3.67
CA LEU A 377 15.50 -4.79 -4.33
C LEU A 377 16.37 -5.48 -3.27
N PRO A 378 16.84 -6.72 -3.54
CA PRO A 378 17.89 -7.34 -2.74
C PRO A 378 19.16 -6.49 -2.74
N ASP A 379 19.85 -6.45 -1.60
CA ASP A 379 21.13 -5.76 -1.48
C ASP A 379 22.22 -6.46 -2.29
N GLY A 380 23.14 -5.68 -2.85
CA GLY A 380 24.34 -6.19 -3.50
C GLY A 380 24.12 -6.91 -4.84
N LEU A 381 22.95 -6.76 -5.48
CA LEU A 381 22.71 -7.34 -6.81
C LEU A 381 23.76 -6.87 -7.83
N ALA A 382 24.37 -7.83 -8.52
CA ALA A 382 25.22 -7.52 -9.66
C ALA A 382 24.38 -7.00 -10.83
N ALA A 383 25.00 -6.23 -11.74
CA ALA A 383 24.31 -5.63 -12.88
C ALA A 383 23.51 -6.64 -13.75
N PRO A 384 24.03 -7.86 -14.06
CA PRO A 384 23.26 -8.90 -14.76
C PRO A 384 21.99 -9.34 -14.01
N GLU A 385 22.08 -9.48 -12.69
CA GLU A 385 20.98 -9.96 -11.85
C GLU A 385 19.88 -8.91 -11.73
N LEU A 386 20.28 -7.64 -11.57
CA LEU A 386 19.38 -6.49 -11.60
C LEU A 386 18.67 -6.40 -12.96
N ALA A 387 19.39 -6.64 -14.06
CA ALA A 387 18.81 -6.60 -15.40
C ALA A 387 17.76 -7.69 -15.60
N ARG A 388 18.03 -8.91 -15.12
CA ARG A 388 17.07 -10.04 -15.13
C ARG A 388 15.85 -9.76 -14.25
N LEU A 389 16.02 -9.17 -13.07
CA LEU A 389 14.94 -8.80 -12.15
C LEU A 389 14.01 -7.77 -12.80
N LEU A 390 14.57 -6.63 -13.24
CA LEU A 390 13.79 -5.57 -13.87
C LEU A 390 13.20 -6.01 -15.22
N GLY A 391 13.90 -6.86 -15.96
CA GLY A 391 13.42 -7.47 -17.19
C GLY A 391 12.24 -8.40 -16.97
N THR A 392 12.28 -9.20 -15.90
CA THR A 392 11.15 -10.06 -15.50
C THR A 392 9.92 -9.23 -15.12
N TYR A 393 10.11 -8.16 -14.33
CA TYR A 393 9.04 -7.19 -14.07
C TYR A 393 8.51 -6.56 -15.37
N ALA A 394 9.39 -6.10 -16.26
CA ALA A 394 9.01 -5.42 -17.50
C ALA A 394 8.16 -6.32 -18.42
N ARG A 395 8.54 -7.59 -18.53
CA ARG A 395 7.81 -8.61 -19.30
C ARG A 395 6.41 -8.84 -18.74
N ARG A 396 6.30 -9.08 -17.43
CA ARG A 396 5.02 -9.38 -16.77
C ARG A 396 4.11 -8.15 -16.68
N VAL A 397 4.67 -6.97 -16.38
CA VAL A 397 3.92 -5.74 -16.05
C VAL A 397 4.07 -4.67 -17.12
N HIS A 398 5.18 -3.93 -17.10
CA HIS A 398 5.55 -2.86 -18.01
C HIS A 398 6.99 -2.47 -17.72
N THR A 399 7.78 -2.06 -18.72
CA THR A 399 9.05 -1.35 -18.53
C THR A 399 8.97 -0.33 -17.37
N PRO A 400 9.84 -0.44 -16.36
CA PRO A 400 9.83 0.43 -15.19
C PRO A 400 9.82 1.92 -15.55
N ARG A 401 9.00 2.69 -14.85
CA ARG A 401 8.90 4.15 -14.97
C ARG A 401 8.71 4.77 -13.58
N GLY A 402 9.77 5.33 -13.01
CA GLY A 402 9.65 5.96 -11.69
C GLY A 402 9.31 4.93 -10.60
N SER A 403 8.42 5.32 -9.68
CA SER A 403 7.92 4.41 -8.65
C SER A 403 7.03 3.31 -9.25
N THR A 404 6.84 2.19 -8.55
CA THR A 404 5.89 1.13 -8.99
C THR A 404 4.48 1.67 -9.20
N ALA A 405 4.05 2.65 -8.38
CA ALA A 405 2.78 3.36 -8.58
C ALA A 405 2.70 4.14 -9.92
N VAL A 406 3.81 4.75 -10.37
CA VAL A 406 3.86 5.46 -11.65
C VAL A 406 3.90 4.45 -12.81
N SER A 407 4.70 3.39 -12.70
CA SER A 407 4.69 2.27 -13.67
C SER A 407 3.28 1.70 -13.86
N GLY A 408 2.50 1.57 -12.78
CA GLY A 408 1.13 1.09 -12.85
C GLY A 408 0.13 2.07 -13.49
N LEU A 409 0.28 3.39 -13.28
CA LEU A 409 -0.50 4.39 -14.03
C LEU A 409 -0.15 4.42 -15.52
N GLU A 410 1.14 4.31 -15.84
CA GLU A 410 1.61 4.21 -17.22
C GLU A 410 1.03 2.95 -17.88
N LEU A 411 0.94 1.84 -17.14
CA LEU A 411 0.30 0.62 -17.61
C LEU A 411 -1.20 0.80 -17.91
N VAL A 412 -1.95 1.50 -17.05
CA VAL A 412 -3.36 1.85 -17.34
C VAL A 412 -3.45 2.58 -18.68
N THR A 413 -2.62 3.60 -18.88
CA THR A 413 -2.62 4.42 -20.11
C THR A 413 -2.17 3.62 -21.33
N ALA A 414 -1.19 2.73 -21.18
CA ALA A 414 -0.68 1.92 -22.28
C ALA A 414 -1.70 0.87 -22.77
N LEU A 415 -2.52 0.32 -21.85
CA LEU A 415 -3.58 -0.63 -22.16
C LEU A 415 -4.90 0.04 -22.60
N ARG A 416 -5.14 1.28 -22.16
CA ARG A 416 -6.28 2.11 -22.55
C ARG A 416 -5.82 3.51 -22.97
N PRO A 417 -5.18 3.63 -24.15
CA PRO A 417 -4.73 4.93 -24.63
C PRO A 417 -5.93 5.86 -24.85
N PRO A 418 -5.79 7.17 -24.57
CA PRO A 418 -6.91 8.11 -24.62
C PRO A 418 -7.42 8.36 -26.04
N THR A 419 -6.54 8.26 -27.04
CA THR A 419 -6.84 8.70 -28.40
C THR A 419 -6.38 7.72 -29.47
N ARG A 420 -7.03 7.78 -30.63
CA ARG A 420 -6.73 7.02 -31.84
C ARG A 420 -6.76 7.96 -33.05
N PRO A 421 -6.00 7.64 -34.11
CA PRO A 421 -6.16 8.33 -35.39
C PRO A 421 -7.55 8.03 -35.99
N VAL A 422 -8.25 9.08 -36.39
CA VAL A 422 -9.54 9.04 -37.08
C VAL A 422 -9.37 9.73 -38.43
N ARG A 423 -9.78 9.06 -39.50
CA ARG A 423 -9.77 9.65 -40.84
C ARG A 423 -11.01 10.53 -41.00
N THR A 424 -10.78 11.76 -41.45
CA THR A 424 -11.77 12.78 -41.79
C THR A 424 -11.55 13.20 -43.24
N ASP A 425 -12.47 13.98 -43.81
CA ASP A 425 -12.36 14.48 -45.18
C ASP A 425 -11.12 15.38 -45.37
N SER A 426 -10.66 16.05 -44.31
CA SER A 426 -9.47 16.89 -44.29
C SER A 426 -8.17 16.15 -43.89
N GLY A 427 -8.20 14.82 -43.76
CA GLY A 427 -7.04 14.01 -43.38
C GLY A 427 -7.20 13.30 -42.04
N TRP A 428 -6.10 13.09 -41.31
CA TRP A 428 -6.12 12.37 -40.02
C TRP A 428 -6.24 13.34 -38.85
N THR A 429 -7.18 13.07 -37.93
CA THR A 429 -7.33 13.78 -36.66
C THR A 429 -7.24 12.82 -35.48
N SER A 430 -7.14 13.36 -34.27
CA SER A 430 -7.19 12.60 -33.02
C SER A 430 -8.65 12.45 -32.56
N GLY A 431 -9.11 11.22 -32.37
CA GLY A 431 -10.42 10.92 -31.79
C GLY A 431 -10.31 10.00 -30.58
N PRO A 432 -11.36 9.85 -29.76
CA PRO A 432 -11.31 9.04 -28.55
C PRO A 432 -11.22 7.54 -28.86
N VAL A 433 -10.55 6.80 -27.97
CA VAL A 433 -10.67 5.33 -27.92
C VAL A 433 -11.89 4.98 -27.08
N GLU A 434 -12.75 4.13 -27.60
CA GLU A 434 -13.93 3.63 -26.90
C GLU A 434 -13.54 2.98 -25.57
N GLY A 435 -14.26 3.29 -24.50
CA GLY A 435 -13.97 2.78 -23.16
C GLY A 435 -12.69 3.32 -22.52
N SER A 436 -12.15 4.43 -23.04
CA SER A 436 -10.98 5.13 -22.47
C SER A 436 -11.36 6.49 -21.88
N ARG A 437 -10.58 6.93 -20.90
CA ARG A 437 -10.65 8.29 -20.36
C ARG A 437 -9.75 9.21 -21.17
N HIS A 438 -10.36 9.99 -22.05
CA HIS A 438 -9.66 10.81 -23.05
C HIS A 438 -9.57 12.30 -22.69
N ARG A 439 -10.32 12.75 -21.67
CA ARG A 439 -10.36 14.13 -21.19
C ARG A 439 -10.12 14.16 -19.67
N VAL A 440 -9.67 15.32 -19.20
CA VAL A 440 -9.61 15.66 -17.78
C VAL A 440 -10.92 16.35 -17.43
N PHE A 441 -11.51 15.99 -16.29
CA PHE A 441 -12.68 16.66 -15.73
C PHE A 441 -12.53 16.72 -14.21
N ASP A 442 -13.19 17.70 -13.60
CA ASP A 442 -13.21 17.82 -12.14
C ASP A 442 -14.07 16.70 -11.53
N ALA A 443 -13.71 16.29 -10.32
CA ALA A 443 -14.48 15.32 -9.53
C ALA A 443 -15.70 15.99 -8.86
N ALA A 444 -16.63 15.20 -8.34
CA ALA A 444 -17.74 15.78 -7.58
C ALA A 444 -17.27 16.26 -6.20
N PRO A 445 -17.87 17.33 -5.64
CA PRO A 445 -17.55 17.82 -4.29
C PRO A 445 -17.49 16.74 -3.19
N PRO A 446 -18.42 15.78 -3.08
CA PRO A 446 -18.33 14.77 -2.02
C PRO A 446 -17.12 13.83 -2.17
N GLU A 447 -16.55 13.69 -3.37
CA GLU A 447 -15.51 12.70 -3.69
C GLU A 447 -14.09 13.19 -3.35
N VAL A 448 -13.88 14.51 -3.30
CA VAL A 448 -12.54 15.09 -3.26
C VAL A 448 -11.89 15.01 -1.86
N PRO A 449 -10.56 14.88 -1.77
CA PRO A 449 -9.85 15.03 -0.50
C PRO A 449 -9.88 16.47 0.00
N ASP A 450 -9.66 16.68 1.30
CA ASP A 450 -9.82 17.98 1.97
C ASP A 450 -8.88 19.07 1.44
N GLU A 451 -7.73 18.68 0.87
CA GLU A 451 -6.83 19.63 0.24
C GLU A 451 -7.38 20.19 -1.07
N HIS A 452 -8.35 19.53 -1.71
CA HIS A 452 -8.85 19.91 -3.02
C HIS A 452 -9.54 21.28 -2.99
N PRO A 453 -9.41 22.12 -4.05
CA PRO A 453 -10.11 23.41 -4.12
C PRO A 453 -11.63 23.30 -3.90
N LEU A 454 -12.27 22.27 -4.49
CA LEU A 454 -13.71 22.00 -4.32
C LEU A 454 -14.12 21.60 -2.89
N ALA A 455 -13.18 21.29 -2.00
CA ALA A 455 -13.50 20.99 -0.60
C ALA A 455 -13.78 22.26 0.22
N ALA A 456 -13.39 23.44 -0.25
CA ALA A 456 -13.52 24.70 0.49
C ALA A 456 -14.99 25.13 0.76
N GLU A 457 -15.92 24.70 -0.10
CA GLU A 457 -17.34 25.02 0.00
C GLU A 457 -18.18 23.82 0.48
N ARG A 458 -17.52 22.74 0.94
CA ARG A 458 -18.17 21.50 1.35
C ARG A 458 -18.45 21.50 2.85
N GLU A 459 -19.67 21.14 3.24
CA GLU A 459 -20.02 20.88 4.64
C GLU A 459 -19.24 19.67 5.19
N ASP A 460 -18.91 19.66 6.48
CA ASP A 460 -18.02 18.66 7.07
C ASP A 460 -18.57 17.21 6.98
N ASP A 461 -19.88 17.03 6.96
CA ASP A 461 -20.57 15.74 6.82
C ASP A 461 -20.90 15.37 5.36
N ALA A 462 -20.58 16.24 4.39
CA ALA A 462 -20.88 16.05 2.97
C ALA A 462 -19.77 15.29 2.21
N VAL A 463 -19.04 14.40 2.89
CA VAL A 463 -17.93 13.62 2.31
C VAL A 463 -18.38 12.20 1.96
N LEU A 464 -18.01 11.73 0.77
CA LEU A 464 -18.05 10.31 0.45
C LEU A 464 -16.91 9.60 1.22
N VAL A 465 -17.25 8.98 2.34
CA VAL A 465 -16.30 8.23 3.17
C VAL A 465 -16.13 6.82 2.62
N THR A 466 -15.04 6.61 1.90
CA THR A 466 -14.62 5.28 1.41
C THR A 466 -13.27 4.90 1.97
N GLU A 467 -13.26 4.23 3.11
CA GLU A 467 -12.05 3.62 3.67
C GLU A 467 -12.32 2.16 4.04
N ALA A 468 -11.24 1.39 4.11
CA ALA A 468 -11.32 -0.02 4.46
C ALA A 468 -11.65 -0.19 5.95
N TRP A 469 -12.25 -1.31 6.33
CA TRP A 469 -12.74 -1.48 7.70
C TRP A 469 -11.62 -1.41 8.75
N ASP A 470 -11.94 -0.81 9.88
CA ASP A 470 -11.23 -1.00 11.15
C ASP A 470 -12.29 -1.31 12.20
N TRP A 471 -12.63 -2.59 12.34
CA TRP A 471 -13.76 -3.04 13.14
C TRP A 471 -13.36 -4.23 14.01
N HIS A 472 -13.82 -4.23 15.25
CA HIS A 472 -13.77 -5.38 16.15
C HIS A 472 -14.95 -5.32 17.10
N ARG A 473 -15.25 -6.45 17.76
CA ARG A 473 -16.32 -6.55 18.75
C ARG A 473 -15.89 -7.40 19.95
N PRO A 474 -16.60 -7.31 21.08
CA PRO A 474 -16.43 -8.27 22.17
C PRO A 474 -16.62 -9.72 21.72
N LEU A 475 -15.89 -10.63 22.35
CA LEU A 475 -16.02 -12.07 22.11
C LEU A 475 -17.36 -12.57 22.67
N THR A 476 -17.97 -13.52 21.96
CA THR A 476 -19.04 -14.35 22.50
C THR A 476 -18.48 -15.41 23.47
N ASP A 477 -19.30 -15.99 24.32
CA ASP A 477 -18.90 -17.07 25.24
C ASP A 477 -18.24 -18.25 24.51
N ARG A 478 -18.78 -18.60 23.34
CA ARG A 478 -18.24 -19.68 22.50
C ARG A 478 -16.85 -19.33 21.97
N GLU A 479 -16.64 -18.10 21.54
CA GLU A 479 -15.35 -17.65 21.00
C GLU A 479 -14.31 -17.49 22.12
N ALA A 480 -14.71 -17.01 23.29
CA ALA A 480 -13.85 -16.90 24.46
C ALA A 480 -13.34 -18.27 24.97
N ALA A 481 -14.08 -19.35 24.68
CA ALA A 481 -13.69 -20.72 24.98
C ALA A 481 -12.77 -21.36 23.93
N ALA A 482 -12.59 -20.73 22.76
CA ALA A 482 -11.71 -21.26 21.72
C ALA A 482 -10.24 -21.11 22.13
N PRO A 483 -9.34 -22.05 21.80
CA PRO A 483 -7.93 -21.94 22.15
C PRO A 483 -7.17 -20.87 21.34
N PHE A 484 -7.57 -20.64 20.09
CA PHE A 484 -6.85 -19.75 19.16
C PHE A 484 -7.77 -18.75 18.48
N ALA A 485 -7.18 -17.67 17.99
CA ALA A 485 -7.71 -16.85 16.93
C ALA A 485 -6.82 -16.95 15.69
N VAL A 486 -7.44 -16.95 14.51
CA VAL A 486 -6.79 -17.16 13.22
C VAL A 486 -7.18 -16.03 12.26
N GLY A 487 -6.17 -15.41 11.63
CA GLY A 487 -6.33 -14.37 10.63
C GLY A 487 -6.31 -14.93 9.20
N LEU A 488 -7.30 -14.53 8.41
CA LEU A 488 -7.38 -14.81 6.98
C LEU A 488 -7.36 -13.49 6.19
N ASP A 489 -6.38 -13.35 5.30
CA ASP A 489 -6.17 -12.14 4.49
C ASP A 489 -6.55 -12.38 3.03
N VAL A 490 -7.32 -11.47 2.42
CA VAL A 490 -7.71 -11.58 1.01
C VAL A 490 -6.56 -11.13 0.10
N ASN A 491 -6.02 -12.06 -0.68
CA ASN A 491 -4.97 -11.78 -1.64
C ASN A 491 -5.38 -10.68 -2.63
N MET A 492 -4.62 -9.57 -2.62
CA MET A 492 -4.78 -8.45 -3.55
C MET A 492 -6.26 -8.01 -3.72
N ALA A 493 -6.97 -7.82 -2.60
CA ALA A 493 -8.42 -7.55 -2.59
C ALA A 493 -8.84 -6.43 -3.55
N PHE A 494 -8.13 -5.31 -3.54
CA PHE A 494 -8.44 -4.16 -4.41
C PHE A 494 -8.14 -4.42 -5.89
N LEU A 495 -7.12 -5.24 -6.21
CA LEU A 495 -6.90 -5.66 -7.59
C LEU A 495 -8.07 -6.52 -8.06
N ALA A 496 -8.49 -7.49 -7.25
CA ALA A 496 -9.62 -8.36 -7.57
C ALA A 496 -10.92 -7.57 -7.78
N ALA A 497 -11.16 -6.55 -6.96
CA ALA A 497 -12.32 -5.67 -7.06
C ALA A 497 -12.33 -4.78 -8.31
N ALA A 498 -11.15 -4.44 -8.87
CA ALA A 498 -11.04 -3.63 -10.08
C ALA A 498 -11.43 -4.39 -11.37
N GLY A 499 -11.51 -5.73 -11.32
CA GLY A 499 -11.84 -6.56 -12.47
C GLY A 499 -13.27 -6.33 -12.98
N ARG A 500 -13.42 -5.95 -14.26
CA ARG A 500 -14.72 -5.61 -14.89
C ARG A 500 -15.55 -4.54 -14.18
N LEU A 501 -14.97 -3.83 -13.22
CA LEU A 501 -15.66 -2.77 -12.49
C LEU A 501 -16.11 -1.69 -13.47
N ASN A 502 -17.40 -1.34 -13.43
CA ASN A 502 -17.92 -0.26 -14.24
C ASN A 502 -17.53 1.07 -13.61
N VAL A 503 -16.63 1.80 -14.26
CA VAL A 503 -16.09 3.07 -13.71
C VAL A 503 -16.46 4.26 -14.59
N PRO A 504 -16.44 5.48 -14.04
CA PRO A 504 -16.73 6.71 -14.78
C PRO A 504 -15.81 6.93 -15.99
N LEU A 505 -16.39 7.40 -17.10
CA LEU A 505 -15.68 7.88 -18.29
C LEU A 505 -16.04 9.33 -18.66
N SER A 506 -17.12 9.87 -18.10
CA SER A 506 -17.55 11.27 -18.23
C SER A 506 -17.37 12.07 -16.93
N GLU A 507 -17.58 13.38 -17.03
CA GLU A 507 -17.75 14.31 -15.92
C GLU A 507 -18.96 13.97 -15.00
N PRO A 508 -18.92 14.41 -13.73
CA PRO A 508 -20.05 14.36 -12.81
C PRO A 508 -21.24 15.21 -13.28
N VAL A 509 -22.45 14.66 -13.22
CA VAL A 509 -23.72 15.40 -13.38
C VAL A 509 -24.48 15.37 -12.05
N HIS A 510 -24.79 16.56 -11.51
CA HIS A 510 -25.60 16.66 -10.28
C HIS A 510 -27.08 16.51 -10.59
N GLU A 511 -27.73 15.58 -9.91
CA GLU A 511 -29.14 15.28 -10.05
C GLU A 511 -29.83 15.26 -8.69
N LEU A 512 -31.03 15.85 -8.61
CA LEU A 512 -31.85 15.88 -7.40
C LEU A 512 -32.92 14.79 -7.49
N ASN A 513 -33.10 14.07 -6.39
CA ASN A 513 -34.01 12.92 -6.28
C ASN A 513 -33.90 11.91 -7.43
N PRO A 514 -32.69 11.50 -7.85
CA PRO A 514 -32.54 10.58 -8.97
C PRO A 514 -33.05 9.18 -8.59
N ALA A 515 -33.65 8.48 -9.55
CA ALA A 515 -33.93 7.06 -9.38
C ALA A 515 -32.61 6.28 -9.34
N PHE A 516 -32.44 5.40 -8.35
CA PHE A 516 -31.21 4.62 -8.22
C PHE A 516 -31.07 3.62 -9.38
N ASP A 517 -29.95 3.70 -10.10
CA ASP A 517 -29.55 2.73 -11.12
C ASP A 517 -28.15 2.18 -10.82
N LYS A 518 -28.08 0.89 -10.51
CA LYS A 518 -26.82 0.18 -10.23
C LYS A 518 -25.84 0.15 -11.40
N LYS A 519 -26.27 0.46 -12.64
CA LYS A 519 -25.40 0.51 -13.81
C LYS A 519 -24.72 1.87 -14.00
N THR A 520 -25.23 2.91 -13.37
CA THR A 520 -24.72 4.27 -13.48
C THR A 520 -23.77 4.55 -12.32
N PRO A 521 -22.44 4.57 -12.52
CA PRO A 521 -21.52 4.86 -11.44
C PRO A 521 -21.67 6.32 -10.99
N GLY A 522 -21.59 6.54 -9.69
CA GLY A 522 -21.80 7.83 -9.07
C GLY A 522 -21.68 7.79 -7.56
N SER A 523 -21.72 8.98 -7.00
CA SER A 523 -21.85 9.25 -5.56
C SER A 523 -23.30 9.59 -5.28
N TRP A 524 -23.92 8.89 -4.33
CA TRP A 524 -25.36 8.99 -4.04
C TRP A 524 -25.56 9.35 -2.58
N ARG A 525 -26.42 10.32 -2.29
CA ARG A 525 -26.82 10.63 -0.92
C ARG A 525 -28.09 9.89 -0.59
N ALA A 526 -28.04 9.01 0.41
CA ALA A 526 -29.18 8.21 0.85
C ALA A 526 -29.14 8.01 2.37
N ASP A 527 -30.28 7.71 2.97
CA ASP A 527 -30.37 7.32 4.37
C ASP A 527 -30.47 5.79 4.48
N LEU A 528 -29.46 5.17 5.10
CA LEU A 528 -29.40 3.74 5.35
C LEU A 528 -29.49 3.40 6.85
N SER A 529 -29.79 4.38 7.71
CA SER A 529 -29.88 4.20 9.17
C SER A 529 -30.98 3.24 9.62
N GLY A 530 -32.03 3.08 8.80
CA GLY A 530 -33.11 2.14 9.07
C GLY A 530 -32.80 0.68 8.72
N LEU A 531 -31.65 0.38 8.11
CA LEU A 531 -31.29 -0.98 7.72
C LEU A 531 -30.65 -1.74 8.88
N ALA A 532 -31.40 -2.69 9.45
CA ALA A 532 -30.90 -3.59 10.49
C ALA A 532 -30.06 -4.73 9.87
N LEU A 533 -28.83 -4.89 10.34
CA LEU A 533 -27.92 -5.98 9.95
C LEU A 533 -27.52 -6.82 11.17
N ASP A 534 -26.92 -7.97 10.92
CA ASP A 534 -26.39 -8.85 11.96
C ASP A 534 -25.27 -8.15 12.76
N PRO A 535 -25.40 -7.97 14.09
CA PRO A 535 -24.40 -7.29 14.91
C PRO A 535 -23.08 -8.07 15.07
N LEU A 536 -23.04 -9.36 14.67
CA LEU A 536 -21.81 -10.15 14.65
C LEU A 536 -20.95 -9.89 13.41
N LEU A 537 -21.44 -9.10 12.46
CA LEU A 537 -20.74 -8.70 11.25
C LEU A 537 -20.49 -7.17 11.26
N PRO A 538 -19.38 -6.70 10.67
CA PRO A 538 -19.17 -5.28 10.47
C PRO A 538 -20.21 -4.70 9.52
N ASN A 539 -20.79 -3.54 9.84
CA ASN A 539 -21.65 -2.84 8.90
C ASN A 539 -20.84 -2.38 7.67
N PRO A 540 -21.25 -2.71 6.44
CA PRO A 540 -20.50 -2.36 5.23
C PRO A 540 -20.62 -0.89 4.83
N PHE A 541 -21.49 -0.12 5.48
CA PHE A 541 -21.79 1.25 5.10
C PHE A 541 -20.91 2.29 5.79
N THR A 542 -20.25 1.95 6.89
CA THR A 542 -19.28 2.81 7.58
C THR A 542 -17.89 2.16 7.62
N ALA A 543 -16.84 2.96 7.89
CA ALA A 543 -15.47 2.48 7.95
C ALA A 543 -15.14 1.78 9.27
N ASP A 544 -15.78 2.17 10.36
CA ASP A 544 -15.66 1.56 11.68
C ASP A 544 -16.58 0.35 11.89
N GLY A 545 -17.43 0.02 10.90
CA GLY A 545 -18.39 -1.07 10.97
C GLY A 545 -19.62 -0.81 11.86
N SER A 546 -19.82 0.41 12.35
CA SER A 546 -21.04 0.82 13.07
C SER A 546 -22.25 1.04 12.15
N ALA A 547 -23.46 1.04 12.71
CA ALA A 547 -24.65 1.34 11.92
C ALA A 547 -24.68 2.83 11.51
N PRO A 548 -25.04 3.17 10.25
CA PRO A 548 -25.28 4.55 9.86
C PRO A 548 -26.31 5.23 10.77
N THR A 549 -26.09 6.49 11.12
CA THR A 549 -26.97 7.26 12.02
C THR A 549 -27.90 8.24 11.28
N GLY A 550 -27.76 8.36 9.97
CA GLY A 550 -28.60 9.19 9.12
C GLY A 550 -28.16 9.21 7.66
N PRO A 551 -28.59 10.21 6.88
CA PRO A 551 -28.19 10.37 5.48
C PRO A 551 -26.69 10.55 5.30
N ALA A 552 -26.09 9.84 4.34
CA ALA A 552 -24.68 9.97 4.00
C ALA A 552 -24.44 9.76 2.49
N TRP A 553 -23.23 10.10 2.04
CA TRP A 553 -22.77 9.82 0.69
C TRP A 553 -22.20 8.41 0.58
N TYR A 554 -22.63 7.71 -0.45
CA TYR A 554 -22.24 6.33 -0.72
C TYR A 554 -21.93 6.15 -2.20
N SER A 555 -20.99 5.27 -2.52
CA SER A 555 -20.76 4.88 -3.91
C SER A 555 -21.91 3.99 -4.41
N THR A 556 -21.99 3.87 -5.73
CA THR A 556 -22.94 2.95 -6.39
C THR A 556 -22.76 1.50 -5.92
N ALA A 557 -21.54 1.09 -5.59
CA ALA A 557 -21.25 -0.27 -5.10
C ALA A 557 -21.93 -0.53 -3.75
N LYS A 558 -21.88 0.42 -2.82
CA LYS A 558 -22.56 0.32 -1.52
C LYS A 558 -24.07 0.37 -1.67
N LEU A 559 -24.64 1.32 -2.43
CA LEU A 559 -26.11 1.36 -2.61
C LEU A 559 -26.67 0.12 -3.29
N ALA A 560 -25.98 -0.40 -4.31
CA ALA A 560 -26.37 -1.65 -4.94
C ALA A 560 -26.40 -2.79 -3.92
N TYR A 561 -25.43 -2.80 -3.00
CA TYR A 561 -25.41 -3.78 -1.92
C TYR A 561 -26.49 -3.56 -0.85
N ALA A 562 -26.82 -2.32 -0.52
CA ALA A 562 -27.95 -2.01 0.37
C ALA A 562 -29.27 -2.56 -0.18
N VAL A 563 -29.51 -2.42 -1.50
CA VAL A 563 -30.67 -3.03 -2.17
C VAL A 563 -30.62 -4.57 -2.08
N GLU A 564 -29.46 -5.20 -2.26
CA GLU A 564 -29.29 -6.65 -2.08
C GLU A 564 -29.62 -7.10 -0.65
N LEU A 565 -29.34 -6.26 0.35
CA LEU A 565 -29.65 -6.48 1.77
C LEU A 565 -31.08 -6.09 2.15
N GLY A 566 -31.90 -5.64 1.20
CA GLY A 566 -33.33 -5.36 1.41
C GLY A 566 -33.68 -3.91 1.77
N ALA A 567 -32.75 -2.95 1.63
CA ALA A 567 -33.05 -1.53 1.84
C ALA A 567 -33.93 -0.95 0.73
N ASP A 568 -34.92 -0.12 1.09
CA ASP A 568 -35.63 0.76 0.16
C ASP A 568 -34.79 2.02 -0.09
N VAL A 569 -33.93 1.97 -1.11
CA VAL A 569 -32.99 3.04 -1.42
C VAL A 569 -33.68 4.16 -2.21
N ARG A 570 -33.78 5.34 -1.60
CA ARG A 570 -34.31 6.57 -2.21
C ARG A 570 -33.29 7.71 -2.11
N PRO A 571 -32.40 7.86 -3.11
CA PRO A 571 -31.40 8.90 -3.06
C PRO A 571 -32.03 10.29 -3.12
N SER A 572 -31.62 11.21 -2.24
CA SER A 572 -32.06 12.61 -2.27
C SER A 572 -31.30 13.43 -3.31
N GLU A 573 -30.06 13.07 -3.59
CA GLU A 573 -29.19 13.69 -4.59
C GLU A 573 -28.14 12.69 -5.07
N GLY A 574 -27.58 12.94 -6.26
CA GLY A 574 -26.54 12.12 -6.84
C GLY A 574 -25.64 12.88 -7.79
N TRP A 575 -24.36 12.51 -7.79
CA TRP A 575 -23.37 12.95 -8.78
C TRP A 575 -23.04 11.79 -9.71
N LEU A 576 -23.73 11.74 -10.85
CA LEU A 576 -23.82 10.57 -11.73
C LEU A 576 -22.90 10.66 -12.95
N ARG A 577 -22.56 9.51 -13.54
CA ARG A 577 -21.64 9.39 -14.68
C ARG A 577 -22.31 8.59 -15.80
N HIS A 578 -22.86 9.32 -16.76
CA HIS A 578 -23.66 8.76 -17.86
C HIS A 578 -22.84 8.02 -18.92
N GLU A 579 -21.53 8.30 -19.00
CA GLU A 579 -20.61 7.45 -19.74
C GLU A 579 -19.76 6.64 -18.74
N SER A 580 -19.78 5.32 -18.88
CA SER A 580 -19.03 4.42 -18.02
C SER A 580 -18.57 3.16 -18.76
N GLY A 581 -17.56 2.48 -18.21
CA GLY A 581 -17.12 1.21 -18.76
C GLY A 581 -16.04 0.52 -17.93
N PRO A 582 -15.65 -0.72 -18.30
CA PRO A 582 -14.61 -1.49 -17.64
C PRO A 582 -13.20 -1.00 -18.00
N TYR A 583 -12.90 0.25 -17.67
CA TYR A 583 -11.63 0.92 -17.99
C TYR A 583 -10.41 0.16 -17.42
N LEU A 584 -10.51 -0.31 -16.18
CA LEU A 584 -9.41 -1.00 -15.48
C LEU A 584 -9.29 -2.50 -15.81
N ASP A 585 -10.21 -3.09 -16.58
CA ASP A 585 -10.23 -4.55 -16.80
C ASP A 585 -8.95 -5.11 -17.46
N PRO A 586 -8.37 -4.49 -18.51
CA PRO A 586 -7.09 -4.97 -19.07
C PRO A 586 -5.94 -4.84 -18.07
N TRP A 587 -5.91 -3.76 -17.30
CA TRP A 587 -4.90 -3.52 -16.27
C TRP A 587 -4.98 -4.59 -15.18
N HIS A 588 -6.21 -4.87 -14.71
CA HIS A 588 -6.48 -5.95 -13.76
C HIS A 588 -6.00 -7.30 -14.30
N LYS A 589 -6.41 -7.66 -15.53
CA LYS A 589 -6.04 -8.95 -16.15
C LYS A 589 -4.54 -9.14 -16.22
N ARG A 590 -3.81 -8.10 -16.64
CA ARG A 590 -2.36 -8.18 -16.76
C ARG A 590 -1.67 -8.32 -15.41
N LEU A 591 -2.03 -7.49 -14.42
CA LEU A 591 -1.42 -7.60 -13.08
C LEU A 591 -1.79 -8.90 -12.36
N ARG A 592 -3.02 -9.39 -12.54
CA ARG A 592 -3.44 -10.70 -12.05
C ARG A 592 -2.56 -11.81 -12.65
N GLN A 593 -2.34 -11.78 -13.96
CA GLN A 593 -1.48 -12.77 -14.62
C GLN A 593 -0.04 -12.67 -14.13
N ALA A 594 0.52 -11.45 -14.09
CA ALA A 594 1.86 -11.18 -13.59
C ALA A 594 2.06 -11.75 -12.18
N TYR A 595 1.12 -11.50 -11.28
CA TYR A 595 1.13 -12.04 -9.92
C TYR A 595 1.11 -13.57 -9.91
N LEU A 596 0.21 -14.21 -10.66
CA LEU A 596 0.10 -15.68 -10.69
C LEU A 596 1.33 -16.36 -11.29
N ASP A 597 1.87 -15.81 -12.38
CA ASP A 597 3.11 -16.31 -12.99
C ASP A 597 4.29 -16.23 -12.01
N THR A 598 4.29 -15.21 -11.16
CA THR A 598 5.33 -14.99 -10.13
C THR A 598 5.15 -15.96 -8.97
N MET A 599 3.92 -16.17 -8.49
CA MET A 599 3.62 -17.17 -7.45
C MET A 599 3.96 -18.59 -7.94
N ALA A 600 3.67 -18.91 -9.21
CA ALA A 600 4.02 -20.19 -9.79
C ALA A 600 5.55 -20.37 -9.91
N ALA A 601 6.29 -19.32 -10.29
CA ALA A 601 7.76 -19.34 -10.31
C ALA A 601 8.35 -19.54 -8.91
N LEU A 602 7.65 -19.06 -7.86
CA LEU A 602 7.98 -19.28 -6.45
C LEU A 602 7.45 -20.61 -5.90
N GLY A 603 6.95 -21.52 -6.74
CA GLY A 603 6.52 -22.87 -6.33
C GLY A 603 5.08 -22.96 -5.83
N VAL A 604 4.27 -21.91 -5.94
CA VAL A 604 2.88 -21.88 -5.47
C VAL A 604 1.91 -21.70 -6.65
N PRO A 605 1.65 -22.75 -7.46
CA PRO A 605 0.72 -22.66 -8.58
C PRO A 605 -0.72 -22.43 -8.12
N ALA A 606 -1.53 -21.83 -8.99
CA ALA A 606 -2.88 -21.35 -8.65
C ALA A 606 -3.85 -22.44 -8.18
N ASP A 607 -3.61 -23.69 -8.55
CA ASP A 607 -4.43 -24.86 -8.25
C ASP A 607 -3.94 -25.65 -7.02
N LEU A 608 -2.82 -25.26 -6.40
CA LEU A 608 -2.21 -26.02 -5.31
C LEU A 608 -3.18 -26.18 -4.14
N ALA A 609 -3.86 -25.10 -3.75
CA ALA A 609 -4.82 -25.12 -2.64
C ALA A 609 -6.06 -26.01 -2.92
N ASP A 610 -6.44 -26.18 -4.19
CA ASP A 610 -7.56 -27.05 -4.55
C ASP A 610 -7.15 -28.53 -4.52
N ARG A 611 -5.89 -28.84 -4.87
CA ARG A 611 -5.34 -30.20 -4.88
C ARG A 611 -4.93 -30.67 -3.49
N ASP A 612 -4.24 -29.80 -2.75
CA ASP A 612 -3.69 -30.08 -1.43
C ASP A 612 -3.62 -28.78 -0.60
N PRO A 613 -4.67 -28.48 0.19
CA PRO A 613 -4.71 -27.31 1.06
C PRO A 613 -3.57 -27.25 2.08
N ALA A 614 -3.08 -28.41 2.57
CA ALA A 614 -1.99 -28.45 3.54
C ALA A 614 -0.66 -28.09 2.89
N ALA A 615 -0.34 -28.72 1.74
CA ALA A 615 0.85 -28.36 0.97
C ALA A 615 0.82 -26.91 0.49
N PHE A 616 -0.35 -26.35 0.21
CA PHE A 616 -0.49 -24.91 -0.06
C PHE A 616 -0.08 -24.05 1.14
N LEU A 617 -0.54 -24.38 2.35
CA LEU A 617 -0.16 -23.64 3.55
C LEU A 617 1.34 -23.74 3.82
N ASP A 618 1.93 -24.93 3.67
CA ASP A 618 3.37 -25.15 3.84
C ASP A 618 4.18 -24.34 2.80
N ALA A 619 3.76 -24.35 1.54
CA ALA A 619 4.42 -23.59 0.48
C ALA A 619 4.30 -22.06 0.69
N MET A 620 3.17 -21.58 1.21
CA MET A 620 2.99 -20.16 1.56
C MET A 620 3.83 -19.76 2.77
N ALA A 621 4.01 -20.65 3.75
CA ALA A 621 4.88 -20.41 4.91
C ALA A 621 6.37 -20.36 4.51
N ALA A 622 6.78 -21.22 3.58
CA ALA A 622 8.15 -21.26 3.03
C ALA A 622 8.42 -20.22 1.93
N LEU A 623 7.45 -19.36 1.59
CA LEU A 623 7.57 -18.42 0.47
C LEU A 623 8.79 -17.49 0.60
N GLY A 624 9.16 -17.12 1.84
CA GLY A 624 10.32 -16.27 2.13
C GLY A 624 11.67 -16.85 1.72
N ASP A 625 11.76 -18.18 1.56
CA ASP A 625 12.98 -18.90 1.15
C ASP A 625 13.12 -19.02 -0.37
N GLY A 626 12.17 -18.44 -1.13
CA GLY A 626 12.18 -18.43 -2.60
C GLY A 626 13.30 -17.57 -3.20
N ASP A 627 13.45 -17.64 -4.52
CA ASP A 627 14.44 -16.84 -5.25
C ASP A 627 14.30 -15.33 -4.92
N PRO A 628 15.35 -14.66 -4.40
CA PRO A 628 15.26 -13.27 -3.95
C PRO A 628 14.83 -12.29 -5.07
N ALA A 629 15.19 -12.56 -6.32
CA ALA A 629 14.80 -11.71 -7.44
C ALA A 629 13.31 -11.87 -7.77
N GLU A 630 12.77 -13.10 -7.77
CA GLU A 630 11.35 -13.36 -7.92
C GLU A 630 10.52 -12.80 -6.74
N LEU A 631 11.03 -12.86 -5.51
CA LEU A 631 10.40 -12.22 -4.35
C LEU A 631 10.34 -10.70 -4.48
N ALA A 632 11.41 -10.08 -4.97
CA ALA A 632 11.44 -8.66 -5.25
C ALA A 632 10.46 -8.27 -6.37
N VAL A 633 10.34 -9.10 -7.42
CA VAL A 633 9.33 -8.92 -8.48
C VAL A 633 7.92 -9.05 -7.92
N LEU A 634 7.65 -10.03 -7.05
CA LEU A 634 6.37 -10.21 -6.37
C LEU A 634 6.01 -8.96 -5.56
N GLY A 635 6.96 -8.45 -4.78
CA GLY A 635 6.84 -7.20 -4.03
C GLY A 635 6.51 -6.01 -4.94
N ALA A 636 7.25 -5.85 -6.04
CA ALA A 636 7.04 -4.77 -7.00
C ALA A 636 5.66 -4.86 -7.70
N ILE A 637 5.18 -6.06 -8.04
CA ILE A 637 3.83 -6.26 -8.62
C ILE A 637 2.75 -5.86 -7.62
N LYS A 638 2.86 -6.30 -6.35
CA LYS A 638 1.93 -5.93 -5.27
C LYS A 638 1.90 -4.42 -5.08
N GLN A 639 3.07 -3.77 -5.03
CA GLN A 639 3.18 -2.32 -4.90
C GLN A 639 2.69 -1.56 -6.14
N THR A 640 2.82 -2.15 -7.34
CA THR A 640 2.25 -1.58 -8.57
C THR A 640 0.73 -1.53 -8.48
N ALA A 641 0.09 -2.63 -8.07
CA ALA A 641 -1.37 -2.67 -7.89
C ALA A 641 -1.85 -1.66 -6.83
N LYS A 642 -1.30 -1.73 -5.61
CA LYS A 642 -1.64 -0.84 -4.48
C LYS A 642 -1.39 0.63 -4.83
N GLY A 643 -0.21 0.92 -5.37
CA GLY A 643 0.23 2.25 -5.72
C GLY A 643 -0.60 2.90 -6.83
N THR A 644 -1.03 2.13 -7.85
CA THR A 644 -1.90 2.66 -8.92
C THR A 644 -3.23 3.14 -8.38
N ILE A 645 -3.86 2.32 -7.52
CA ILE A 645 -5.17 2.65 -6.92
C ILE A 645 -5.05 3.88 -6.04
N GLY A 646 -3.97 3.99 -5.24
CA GLY A 646 -3.69 5.19 -4.46
C GLY A 646 -3.48 6.45 -5.32
N LYS A 647 -2.99 6.30 -6.56
CA LYS A 647 -2.75 7.44 -7.46
C LYS A 647 -4.03 8.04 -8.07
N PHE A 648 -5.15 7.31 -8.09
CA PHE A 648 -6.43 7.84 -8.55
C PHE A 648 -6.97 8.96 -7.63
N ARG A 649 -6.59 8.96 -6.34
CA ARG A 649 -6.85 10.04 -5.38
C ARG A 649 -5.53 10.62 -4.85
N GLU A 650 -4.56 10.86 -5.74
CA GLU A 650 -3.26 11.40 -5.32
C GLU A 650 -3.44 12.81 -4.71
N ARG A 651 -3.09 12.94 -3.43
CA ARG A 651 -3.01 14.21 -2.68
C ARG A 651 -1.78 15.03 -3.10
N PRO A 652 -1.76 16.35 -2.89
CA PRO A 652 -0.59 17.18 -3.17
C PRO A 652 0.63 16.71 -2.35
N ARG A 653 1.83 16.85 -2.93
CA ARG A 653 3.10 16.48 -2.28
C ARG A 653 4.04 17.68 -2.21
N GLY A 654 4.76 17.81 -1.09
CA GLY A 654 5.83 18.79 -0.90
C GLY A 654 5.42 20.05 -0.12
N LEU A 655 6.42 20.70 0.49
CA LEU A 655 6.27 21.85 1.40
C LEU A 655 5.78 23.15 0.73
N GLY A 656 5.69 23.19 -0.61
CA GLY A 656 5.27 24.36 -1.37
C GLY A 656 3.77 24.42 -1.69
N TYR A 657 3.01 23.38 -1.35
CA TYR A 657 1.57 23.36 -1.56
C TYR A 657 0.86 24.32 -0.58
N ARG A 658 -0.14 25.05 -1.09
CA ARG A 658 -1.03 25.87 -0.26
C ARG A 658 -2.45 25.30 -0.33
N PRO A 659 -3.16 25.13 0.81
CA PRO A 659 -4.54 24.66 0.81
C PRO A 659 -5.42 25.42 -0.18
N GLY A 660 -6.28 24.70 -0.91
CA GLY A 660 -7.17 25.26 -1.92
C GLY A 660 -6.55 25.51 -3.30
N GLN A 661 -5.25 25.23 -3.50
CA GLN A 661 -4.63 25.31 -4.84
C GLN A 661 -4.78 24.00 -5.63
N ARG A 662 -4.78 24.09 -6.96
CA ARG A 662 -4.67 22.91 -7.82
C ARG A 662 -3.22 22.38 -7.80
N TRP A 663 -3.06 21.06 -7.90
CA TRP A 663 -1.76 20.40 -8.06
C TRP A 663 -1.73 19.52 -9.31
N SER A 664 -0.53 19.17 -9.77
CA SER A 664 -0.30 18.52 -11.06
C SER A 664 -1.01 17.18 -11.28
N ALA A 665 -1.46 16.51 -10.20
CA ALA A 665 -2.17 15.25 -10.35
C ALA A 665 -3.58 15.46 -10.94
N LEU A 666 -4.20 16.60 -10.67
CA LEU A 666 -5.54 16.97 -11.13
C LEU A 666 -5.62 17.16 -12.64
N ASP A 667 -4.47 17.37 -13.30
CA ASP A 667 -4.40 17.54 -14.75
C ASP A 667 -4.25 16.20 -15.50
N ARG A 668 -4.35 15.07 -14.79
CA ARG A 668 -4.23 13.72 -15.39
C ARG A 668 -5.62 13.14 -15.62
N PRO A 669 -5.92 12.61 -16.83
CA PRO A 669 -7.19 11.92 -17.09
C PRO A 669 -7.47 10.73 -16.17
N THR A 670 -6.43 10.12 -15.60
CA THR A 670 -6.52 8.99 -14.66
C THR A 670 -6.84 9.41 -13.22
N TRP A 671 -6.70 10.69 -12.85
CA TRP A 671 -7.05 11.13 -11.50
C TRP A 671 -8.57 11.21 -11.38
N ASP A 672 -9.13 10.37 -10.52
CA ASP A 672 -10.56 10.27 -10.27
C ASP A 672 -10.78 9.60 -8.91
N PRO A 673 -11.14 10.37 -7.86
CA PRO A 673 -11.37 9.81 -6.54
C PRO A 673 -12.53 8.81 -6.49
N LEU A 674 -13.57 8.95 -7.34
CA LEU A 674 -14.68 8.01 -7.40
C LEU A 674 -14.22 6.64 -7.92
N VAL A 675 -13.25 6.58 -8.84
CA VAL A 675 -12.65 5.31 -9.28
C VAL A 675 -11.99 4.58 -8.10
N ARG A 676 -11.24 5.28 -7.24
CA ARG A 676 -10.66 4.68 -6.02
C ARG A 676 -11.77 4.20 -5.08
N ALA A 677 -12.77 5.05 -4.82
CA ALA A 677 -13.90 4.76 -3.94
C ALA A 677 -14.64 3.48 -4.39
N LEU A 678 -15.00 3.38 -5.67
CA LEU A 678 -15.69 2.21 -6.23
C LEU A 678 -14.87 0.92 -6.07
N VAL A 679 -13.55 0.98 -6.22
CA VAL A 679 -12.67 -0.20 -6.04
C VAL A 679 -12.66 -0.64 -4.57
N ILE A 680 -12.50 0.29 -3.64
CA ILE A 680 -12.48 0.00 -2.18
C ILE A 680 -13.83 -0.54 -1.74
N ASP A 681 -14.91 0.16 -2.06
CA ASP A 681 -16.26 -0.24 -1.66
C ASP A 681 -16.65 -1.58 -2.27
N THR A 682 -16.27 -1.87 -3.52
CA THR A 682 -16.47 -3.19 -4.12
C THR A 682 -15.69 -4.28 -3.37
N ALA A 683 -14.48 -4.00 -2.89
CA ALA A 683 -13.71 -4.94 -2.08
C ALA A 683 -14.39 -5.18 -0.72
N THR A 684 -14.82 -4.12 -0.03
CA THR A 684 -15.56 -4.18 1.24
C THR A 684 -16.85 -5.00 1.10
N VAL A 685 -17.66 -4.68 0.09
CA VAL A 685 -18.90 -5.41 -0.21
C VAL A 685 -18.63 -6.88 -0.51
N ASN A 686 -17.59 -7.18 -1.30
CA ASN A 686 -17.21 -8.57 -1.60
C ASN A 686 -16.75 -9.32 -0.34
N LEU A 687 -16.00 -8.68 0.55
CA LEU A 687 -15.61 -9.29 1.82
C LEU A 687 -16.83 -9.51 2.73
N HIS A 688 -17.71 -8.52 2.88
CA HIS A 688 -18.95 -8.66 3.65
C HIS A 688 -19.78 -9.87 3.19
N ARG A 689 -20.00 -10.02 1.87
CA ARG A 689 -20.72 -11.18 1.31
C ARG A 689 -20.07 -12.52 1.69
N LYS A 690 -18.74 -12.57 1.68
CA LYS A 690 -18.01 -13.80 2.05
C LYS A 690 -18.11 -14.09 3.54
N LEU A 691 -18.00 -13.07 4.39
CA LEU A 691 -18.14 -13.20 5.84
C LEU A 691 -19.55 -13.64 6.22
N ALA A 692 -20.58 -13.00 5.66
CA ALA A 692 -21.98 -13.37 5.89
C ALA A 692 -22.26 -14.81 5.45
N ARG A 693 -21.73 -15.22 4.29
CA ARG A 693 -21.87 -16.61 3.80
C ARG A 693 -21.15 -17.61 4.70
N LEU A 694 -19.94 -17.31 5.15
CA LEU A 694 -19.18 -18.18 6.06
C LEU A 694 -19.89 -18.32 7.41
N HIS A 695 -20.39 -17.21 7.96
CA HIS A 695 -21.15 -17.21 9.20
C HIS A 695 -22.42 -18.05 9.06
N ALA A 696 -23.18 -17.89 7.97
CA ALA A 696 -24.37 -18.69 7.70
C ALA A 696 -24.07 -20.19 7.49
N GLU A 697 -22.92 -20.53 6.90
CA GLU A 697 -22.51 -21.91 6.60
C GLU A 697 -21.95 -22.64 7.82
N LEU A 698 -21.13 -21.97 8.64
CA LEU A 698 -20.34 -22.59 9.71
C LEU A 698 -20.69 -22.11 11.13
N GLY A 699 -21.47 -21.04 11.26
CA GLY A 699 -21.69 -20.38 12.55
C GLY A 699 -20.43 -19.68 13.09
N THR A 700 -19.48 -19.34 12.21
CA THR A 700 -18.18 -18.73 12.56
C THR A 700 -18.16 -17.27 12.12
N PRO A 701 -18.67 -16.33 12.93
CA PRO A 701 -18.55 -14.90 12.64
C PRO A 701 -17.09 -14.43 12.83
N PRO A 702 -16.67 -13.35 12.16
CA PRO A 702 -15.43 -12.67 12.50
C PRO A 702 -15.54 -12.01 13.88
N LEU A 703 -14.43 -11.93 14.61
CA LEU A 703 -14.30 -11.12 15.83
C LEU A 703 -13.63 -9.77 15.56
N ALA A 704 -12.87 -9.68 14.46
CA ALA A 704 -12.23 -8.45 14.01
C ALA A 704 -11.98 -8.46 12.50
N VAL A 705 -11.97 -7.29 11.90
CA VAL A 705 -11.64 -7.05 10.50
C VAL A 705 -10.81 -5.78 10.39
N LEU A 706 -9.68 -5.87 9.67
CA LEU A 706 -8.87 -4.72 9.27
C LEU A 706 -8.61 -4.80 7.77
N SER A 707 -9.19 -3.87 7.02
CA SER A 707 -9.15 -3.83 5.57
C SER A 707 -9.64 -5.13 4.93
N ASP A 708 -8.72 -6.00 4.55
CA ASP A 708 -8.90 -7.26 3.85
C ASP A 708 -8.56 -8.48 4.70
N CYS A 709 -8.13 -8.27 5.96
CA CYS A 709 -7.86 -9.31 6.94
C CYS A 709 -9.03 -9.47 7.91
N ALA A 710 -9.55 -10.69 8.06
CA ALA A 710 -10.58 -11.05 9.03
C ALA A 710 -10.05 -12.08 10.03
N VAL A 711 -10.35 -11.90 11.31
CA VAL A 711 -9.92 -12.77 12.41
C VAL A 711 -11.11 -13.55 12.96
N PHE A 712 -10.90 -14.84 13.20
CA PHE A 712 -11.92 -15.78 13.67
C PHE A 712 -11.40 -16.56 14.87
N ALA A 713 -12.28 -16.89 15.82
CA ALA A 713 -11.97 -17.86 16.86
C ALA A 713 -11.94 -19.27 16.25
N ALA A 714 -10.96 -20.09 16.65
CA ALA A 714 -10.71 -21.39 16.04
C ALA A 714 -10.25 -22.45 17.06
N PRO A 715 -10.58 -23.74 16.84
CA PRO A 715 -10.12 -24.85 17.69
C PRO A 715 -8.62 -25.15 17.52
N GLY A 716 -7.97 -24.61 16.50
CA GLY A 716 -6.55 -24.78 16.22
C GLY A 716 -5.96 -23.54 15.53
N PRO A 717 -4.64 -23.49 15.36
CA PRO A 717 -3.94 -22.31 14.84
C PRO A 717 -3.93 -22.19 13.31
N SER A 718 -4.53 -23.13 12.57
CA SER A 718 -4.45 -23.14 11.10
C SER A 718 -5.65 -22.44 10.45
N ALA A 719 -5.45 -21.90 9.24
CA ALA A 719 -6.55 -21.47 8.38
C ALA A 719 -7.61 -22.57 8.15
N LEU A 720 -7.20 -23.84 8.12
CA LEU A 720 -8.15 -24.96 7.97
C LEU A 720 -9.04 -25.15 9.19
N ASP A 721 -8.62 -24.71 10.38
CA ASP A 721 -9.44 -24.81 11.60
C ASP A 721 -10.61 -23.80 11.59
N VAL A 722 -10.55 -22.79 10.72
CA VAL A 722 -11.65 -21.84 10.44
C VAL A 722 -12.53 -22.33 9.29
N LEU A 723 -11.91 -22.87 8.23
CA LEU A 723 -12.60 -23.13 6.96
C LEU A 723 -13.18 -24.54 6.83
N ARG A 724 -12.82 -25.47 7.72
CA ARG A 724 -13.28 -26.86 7.62
C ARG A 724 -14.74 -26.98 8.01
N ARG A 725 -15.52 -27.62 7.15
CA ARG A 725 -16.93 -27.95 7.36
C ARG A 725 -17.06 -29.23 8.21
N PRO A 726 -18.22 -29.46 8.85
CA PRO A 726 -18.46 -30.69 9.61
C PRO A 726 -18.36 -31.99 8.78
N ASP A 727 -18.57 -31.91 7.46
CA ASP A 727 -18.44 -33.05 6.53
C ASP A 727 -16.99 -33.36 6.12
N GLY A 728 -16.02 -32.63 6.67
CA GLY A 728 -14.60 -32.77 6.34
C GLY A 728 -14.15 -31.97 5.11
N GLY A 729 -15.08 -31.37 4.35
CA GLY A 729 -14.76 -30.49 3.23
C GLY A 729 -14.26 -29.11 3.68
N VAL A 730 -13.70 -28.34 2.75
CA VAL A 730 -13.28 -26.95 3.00
C VAL A 730 -14.32 -25.99 2.44
N SER A 731 -14.74 -25.02 3.23
CA SER A 731 -15.69 -24.00 2.80
C SER A 731 -15.12 -23.17 1.65
N THR A 732 -15.99 -22.81 0.71
CA THR A 732 -15.65 -21.93 -0.43
C THR A 732 -16.12 -20.50 -0.23
N ALA A 733 -16.72 -20.17 0.93
CA ALA A 733 -17.13 -18.80 1.25
C ALA A 733 -15.91 -17.86 1.29
N LEU A 734 -14.87 -18.25 2.04
CA LEU A 734 -13.52 -17.69 1.97
C LEU A 734 -12.59 -18.71 1.32
N ARG A 735 -12.59 -18.78 -0.01
CA ARG A 735 -11.79 -19.76 -0.75
C ARG A 735 -10.30 -19.56 -0.52
N LEU A 736 -9.62 -20.59 -0.02
CA LEU A 736 -8.17 -20.63 0.16
C LEU A 736 -7.44 -20.65 -1.19
N GLY A 737 -6.31 -19.96 -1.31
CA GLY A 737 -5.41 -20.05 -2.47
C GLY A 737 -4.78 -18.72 -2.87
N VAL A 738 -3.84 -18.74 -3.81
CA VAL A 738 -3.08 -17.53 -4.19
C VAL A 738 -3.88 -16.51 -5.00
N SER A 739 -4.90 -16.93 -5.76
CA SER A 739 -5.56 -16.06 -6.74
C SER A 739 -6.10 -14.76 -6.11
N PRO A 740 -6.01 -13.60 -6.80
CA PRO A 740 -6.63 -12.38 -6.28
C PRO A 740 -8.10 -12.58 -5.90
N GLY A 741 -8.46 -12.19 -4.68
CA GLY A 741 -9.79 -12.40 -4.09
C GLY A 741 -9.96 -13.71 -3.30
N HIS A 742 -9.02 -14.65 -3.36
CA HIS A 742 -8.93 -15.79 -2.44
C HIS A 742 -8.25 -15.36 -1.14
N VAL A 743 -8.34 -16.18 -0.09
CA VAL A 743 -7.66 -15.92 1.19
C VAL A 743 -6.36 -16.71 1.32
N LYS A 744 -5.43 -16.15 2.10
CA LYS A 744 -4.26 -16.82 2.66
C LYS A 744 -4.31 -16.79 4.18
N PHE A 745 -3.55 -17.69 4.79
CA PHE A 745 -3.29 -17.65 6.23
C PHE A 745 -2.38 -16.46 6.55
N GLU A 746 -2.83 -15.57 7.42
CA GLU A 746 -2.06 -14.39 7.84
C GLU A 746 -1.32 -14.61 9.16
N GLY A 747 -1.89 -15.43 10.05
CA GLY A 747 -1.30 -15.77 11.33
C GLY A 747 -2.33 -16.28 12.32
N SER A 748 -1.85 -16.64 13.51
CA SER A 748 -2.69 -17.11 14.62
C SER A 748 -2.11 -16.72 15.96
N ARG A 749 -2.96 -16.53 16.96
CA ARG A 749 -2.58 -16.27 18.35
C ARG A 749 -3.47 -17.02 19.34
N PRO A 750 -3.00 -17.30 20.57
CA PRO A 750 -3.88 -17.76 21.65
C PRO A 750 -5.02 -16.76 21.90
N ILE A 751 -6.23 -17.24 22.22
CA ILE A 751 -7.38 -16.34 22.48
C ILE A 751 -7.14 -15.42 23.69
N ALA A 752 -6.30 -15.84 24.64
CA ALA A 752 -5.98 -15.04 25.82
C ALA A 752 -5.32 -13.70 25.44
N GLU A 753 -4.36 -13.72 24.51
CA GLU A 753 -3.72 -12.50 23.98
C GLU A 753 -4.73 -11.62 23.23
N ILE A 754 -5.71 -12.23 22.55
CA ILE A 754 -6.76 -11.50 21.84
C ILE A 754 -7.68 -10.77 22.82
N ARG A 755 -7.94 -11.37 23.98
CA ARG A 755 -8.73 -10.72 25.04
C ARG A 755 -8.01 -9.50 25.60
N GLU A 756 -6.70 -9.57 25.78
CA GLU A 756 -5.87 -8.43 26.21
C GLU A 756 -5.94 -7.30 25.17
N LEU A 757 -5.72 -7.61 23.89
CA LEU A 757 -5.83 -6.62 22.81
C LEU A 757 -7.22 -5.94 22.77
N LEU A 758 -8.29 -6.73 22.91
CA LEU A 758 -9.65 -6.19 22.92
C LEU A 758 -9.93 -5.33 24.16
N ALA A 759 -9.36 -5.68 25.32
CA ALA A 759 -9.47 -4.88 26.54
C ALA A 759 -8.76 -3.52 26.40
N ASP A 760 -7.66 -3.49 25.66
CA ASP A 760 -6.92 -2.26 25.33
C ASP A 760 -7.54 -1.45 24.18
N GLY A 761 -8.68 -1.91 23.63
CA GLY A 761 -9.32 -1.29 22.46
C GLY A 761 -8.53 -1.44 21.16
N ALA A 762 -7.54 -2.32 21.12
CA ALA A 762 -6.73 -2.58 19.94
C ALA A 762 -7.41 -3.61 19.03
N ASN A 763 -7.49 -3.31 17.72
CA ASN A 763 -8.01 -4.25 16.74
C ASN A 763 -7.08 -5.47 16.60
N PRO A 764 -7.54 -6.71 16.94
CA PRO A 764 -6.69 -7.90 16.88
C PRO A 764 -6.12 -8.22 15.49
N ALA A 765 -6.80 -7.80 14.41
CA ALA A 765 -6.34 -8.01 13.05
C ALA A 765 -5.01 -7.29 12.75
N ARG A 766 -4.68 -6.20 13.46
CA ARG A 766 -3.38 -5.51 13.36
C ARG A 766 -2.23 -6.37 13.88
N HIS A 767 -2.51 -7.29 14.79
CA HIS A 767 -1.49 -8.03 15.54
C HIS A 767 -1.49 -9.53 15.23
N ILE A 768 -2.39 -10.03 14.37
CA ILE A 768 -2.63 -11.47 14.21
C ILE A 768 -1.44 -12.26 13.63
N LYS A 769 -0.51 -11.60 12.94
CA LYS A 769 0.74 -12.22 12.48
C LYS A 769 1.50 -12.81 13.67
N THR A 770 1.87 -14.08 13.56
CA THR A 770 2.69 -14.81 14.54
C THR A 770 4.00 -14.05 14.82
N GLY A 771 4.50 -14.14 16.05
CA GLY A 771 5.66 -13.39 16.57
C GLY A 771 7.00 -13.59 15.84
N GLY A 772 7.12 -13.03 14.64
CA GLY A 772 8.37 -12.51 14.09
C GLY A 772 8.31 -10.99 14.14
N LEU A 773 9.42 -10.37 14.55
CA LEU A 773 9.64 -8.92 14.68
C LEU A 773 8.61 -8.06 13.93
N VAL A 774 7.86 -7.26 14.70
CA VAL A 774 7.20 -6.07 14.18
C VAL A 774 8.22 -5.35 13.31
N SER A 775 8.01 -5.34 12.00
CA SER A 775 8.73 -4.44 11.12
C SER A 775 8.45 -3.04 11.65
N ALA A 776 9.47 -2.34 12.15
CA ALA A 776 9.35 -1.00 12.72
C ALA A 776 9.01 0.09 11.67
N ASP A 777 8.34 -0.28 10.58
CA ASP A 777 7.99 0.58 9.44
C ASP A 777 6.59 0.20 8.90
N GLU A 778 5.57 0.22 9.76
CA GLU A 778 4.19 0.54 9.37
C GLU A 778 3.65 1.72 10.18
#